data_AF-A0A1B8PIM3-F1
#
_entry.id   AF-A0A1B8PIM3-F1
#
_cell.length_a   1.000
_cell.length_b   1.000
_cell.length_c   1.000
_cell.angle_alpha   90.00
_cell.angle_beta   90.00
_cell.angle_gamma   90.00
#
_symmetry.space_group_name_H-M   'P 1'
#
loop_
_entity.id
_entity.type
_entity.pdbx_description
1 polymer ?
#
loop_
_entity_poly.entity_id
_entity_poly.type
_entity_poly.pdbx_seq_one_letter_code
_entity_poly.pdbx_strand_id
1 'polypeptide(L)'
;MIRPTILATTITAILVHNTVSANTTNQTLIQTQDARNQALLEQLVPNPKVVADTASTDTTTQIQEQPVADNAICFDIHKIGYSVLSQDDIIFADTLGFALMPKIMGGSSVLGKCMTVTDINAIAIRVQNRLIEQGYVTSRIMVGDQNLTDGELRLTLIPGKIAQVVVNTADSKVPVYVKQTNRAYPAILDTALTIQTGKLLNIRDLETTLLNFKRVPSADANFKIVPSHTGLNPSADNAINTLGTLGFSDILIDYTQHRRLRGSLSIDDSGSKSTGKYQGVATLSLDNLANYNDLFYLSFGRDLGNQINDDKDHPSDKSKGSKNYGIGYVIPIKSSVLQLNANRYSYHQTVAGSTQDYIYGGTSRGYNAKLSHLVHRDAHSKSHVYAGGYAKSQQSDIDGTLIDVQTRKTAGYLFGMSHETTFGKQANHSLSTDISYKRGTAAFNALPSPEELFDEGSARVGIYQLNSNLTSRYDPIIGNKPLPIIHSTTLKAQYATDSLTPDLKMAIGGRYTVRGFDGERSLSADNGILVRQDISFYPSFLNKQSANNHSTTINQNNIRNSQASHAIYLGMDAGYITNHDKSQNELLLGQHLAGAFIGIKGHYTPNTNNPYLSFNYDIFTSKAISEPAGFSNKDWVSGVSLGMSF
;
A
#
# COMPACT_ATOMS: atom_id res chain seq x y z
N MET A 1 -48.47 -72.39 14.03
CA MET A 1 -47.99 -72.72 15.40
C MET A 1 -46.60 -72.13 15.57
N ILE A 2 -46.46 -71.17 16.50
CA ILE A 2 -45.34 -70.94 17.45
C ILE A 2 -43.92 -70.90 16.81
N ARG A 3 -43.39 -69.71 16.46
CA ARG A 3 -42.64 -68.69 17.25
C ARG A 3 -41.10 -68.92 17.33
N PRO A 4 -40.31 -67.82 17.34
CA PRO A 4 -38.86 -67.79 17.07
C PRO A 4 -37.99 -67.63 18.32
N THR A 5 -36.69 -67.94 18.22
CA THR A 5 -35.63 -67.51 19.16
C THR A 5 -34.27 -67.49 18.45
N ILE A 6 -33.70 -66.32 18.19
CA ILE A 6 -32.54 -65.70 18.88
C ILE A 6 -31.20 -66.42 18.66
N LEU A 7 -30.33 -65.82 17.85
CA LEU A 7 -28.93 -65.62 18.23
C LEU A 7 -28.40 -64.35 17.57
N ALA A 8 -28.10 -63.37 18.41
CA ALA A 8 -27.41 -62.13 18.07
C ALA A 8 -25.91 -62.34 18.29
N THR A 9 -25.09 -61.95 17.31
CA THR A 9 -23.63 -61.74 17.47
C THR A 9 -23.14 -60.73 16.44
N THR A 10 -23.20 -59.46 16.84
CA THR A 10 -22.09 -58.47 16.78
C THR A 10 -21.00 -58.66 15.71
N ILE A 11 -21.06 -57.85 14.65
CA ILE A 11 -19.86 -57.22 14.04
C ILE A 11 -20.18 -55.75 13.82
N THR A 12 -20.09 -54.97 14.89
CA THR A 12 -19.96 -53.52 14.83
C THR A 12 -18.47 -53.23 14.65
N ALA A 13 -18.01 -53.18 13.41
CA ALA A 13 -16.67 -52.68 13.12
C ALA A 13 -16.70 -51.16 13.24
N ILE A 14 -16.19 -50.69 14.37
CA ILE A 14 -15.89 -49.31 14.70
C ILE A 14 -14.86 -48.81 13.67
N LEU A 15 -15.33 -48.13 12.63
CA LEU A 15 -14.51 -47.27 11.76
C LEU A 15 -14.58 -45.85 12.33
N VAL A 16 -13.99 -45.65 13.51
CA VAL A 16 -13.57 -44.32 13.96
C VAL A 16 -12.28 -44.04 13.20
N HIS A 17 -12.41 -43.52 11.98
CA HIS A 17 -11.31 -42.76 11.40
C HIS A 17 -11.22 -41.47 12.21
N ASN A 18 -10.27 -41.40 13.13
CA ASN A 18 -9.73 -40.13 13.59
C ASN A 18 -9.04 -39.48 12.37
N THR A 19 -9.80 -38.81 11.52
CA THR A 19 -9.26 -37.83 10.59
C THR A 19 -8.84 -36.65 11.43
N VAL A 20 -7.62 -36.68 11.96
CA VAL A 20 -6.94 -35.44 12.35
C VAL A 20 -6.87 -34.63 11.06
N SER A 21 -7.68 -33.58 10.95
CA SER A 21 -7.66 -32.65 9.83
C SER A 21 -6.41 -31.78 9.88
N ALA A 22 -5.24 -32.41 9.69
CA ALA A 22 -4.14 -31.70 9.09
C ALA A 22 -4.59 -31.31 7.68
N ASN A 23 -4.48 -30.02 7.33
CA ASN A 23 -4.66 -29.58 5.95
C ASN A 23 -3.88 -30.54 5.04
N THR A 24 -4.54 -31.05 4.00
CA THR A 24 -3.81 -31.85 3.00
C THR A 24 -2.61 -31.02 2.53
N THR A 25 -1.45 -31.65 2.39
CA THR A 25 -0.18 -31.01 1.96
C THR A 25 -0.35 -30.12 0.71
N ASN A 26 -1.42 -30.32 -0.06
CA ASN A 26 -1.76 -29.57 -1.26
C ASN A 26 -2.42 -28.21 -1.00
N GLN A 27 -3.24 -28.09 0.03
CA GLN A 27 -3.88 -26.82 0.40
C GLN A 27 -2.84 -25.83 0.93
N THR A 28 -1.86 -26.33 1.69
CA THR A 28 -0.74 -25.53 2.21
C THR A 28 0.14 -25.00 1.08
N LEU A 29 0.35 -25.77 0.00
CA LEU A 29 1.05 -25.30 -1.22
C LEU A 29 0.35 -24.10 -1.86
N ILE A 30 -0.97 -24.17 -2.07
CA ILE A 30 -1.71 -23.08 -2.70
C ILE A 30 -1.75 -21.84 -1.81
N GLN A 31 -1.96 -22.00 -0.49
CA GLN A 31 -1.93 -20.88 0.45
C GLN A 31 -0.56 -20.18 0.48
N THR A 32 0.53 -20.96 0.49
CA THR A 32 1.90 -20.44 0.43
C THR A 32 2.15 -19.69 -0.87
N GLN A 33 1.67 -20.23 -1.99
CA GLN A 33 1.76 -19.58 -3.29
C GLN A 33 0.94 -18.28 -3.36
N ASP A 34 -0.24 -18.23 -2.76
CA ASP A 34 -1.07 -17.02 -2.67
C ASP A 34 -0.36 -15.94 -1.83
N ALA A 35 0.27 -16.31 -0.71
CA ALA A 35 1.09 -15.40 0.08
C ALA A 35 2.29 -14.86 -0.70
N ARG A 36 2.97 -15.70 -1.49
CA ARG A 36 4.06 -15.27 -2.39
C ARG A 36 3.57 -14.30 -3.46
N ASN A 37 2.42 -14.58 -4.08
CA ASN A 37 1.84 -13.70 -5.09
C ASN A 37 1.45 -12.34 -4.49
N GLN A 38 0.88 -12.32 -3.28
CA GLN A 38 0.57 -11.08 -2.58
C GLN A 38 1.83 -10.25 -2.29
N ALA A 39 2.90 -10.88 -1.79
CA ALA A 39 4.17 -10.20 -1.55
C ALA A 39 4.79 -9.62 -2.83
N LEU A 40 4.69 -10.35 -3.96
CA LEU A 40 5.13 -9.85 -5.27
C LEU A 40 4.29 -8.64 -5.72
N LEU A 41 2.97 -8.68 -5.57
CA LEU A 41 2.09 -7.56 -5.94
C LEU A 41 2.41 -6.28 -5.14
N GLU A 42 2.66 -6.42 -3.84
CA GLU A 42 3.06 -5.31 -2.97
C GLU A 42 4.41 -4.67 -3.39
N GLN A 43 5.31 -5.44 -4.00
CA GLN A 43 6.57 -4.93 -4.55
C GLN A 43 6.41 -4.27 -5.92
N LEU A 44 5.51 -4.78 -6.77
CA LEU A 44 5.33 -4.30 -8.14
C LEU A 44 4.47 -3.04 -8.25
N VAL A 45 3.48 -2.88 -7.36
CA VAL A 45 2.59 -1.71 -7.35
C VAL A 45 3.11 -0.68 -6.35
N PRO A 46 3.78 0.40 -6.80
CA PRO A 46 4.33 1.39 -5.89
C PRO A 46 3.21 2.16 -5.17
N ASN A 47 3.46 2.49 -3.89
CA ASN A 47 2.73 3.52 -3.16
C ASN A 47 3.65 4.74 -3.00
N PRO A 48 3.74 5.64 -4.00
CA PRO A 48 4.64 6.78 -3.91
C PRO A 48 4.30 7.67 -2.71
N LYS A 49 5.34 8.21 -2.06
CA LYS A 49 5.18 9.24 -1.02
C LYS A 49 5.55 10.58 -1.61
N VAL A 50 4.62 11.52 -1.49
CA VAL A 50 4.77 12.91 -1.93
C VAL A 50 4.28 13.75 -0.77
N VAL A 51 5.15 14.63 -0.33
CA VAL A 51 4.88 15.72 0.60
C VAL A 51 5.31 16.97 -0.12
N ALA A 52 4.40 17.92 -0.30
CA ALA A 52 4.79 19.23 -0.80
C ALA A 52 5.69 19.88 0.24
N ASP A 53 6.85 20.38 -0.18
CA ASP A 53 7.67 21.29 0.62
C ASP A 53 6.97 22.63 0.66
N THR A 54 5.90 22.71 1.45
CA THR A 54 5.42 23.99 1.92
C THR A 54 6.41 24.37 2.99
N ALA A 55 7.38 25.23 2.66
CA ALA A 55 8.16 25.94 3.64
C ALA A 55 7.15 26.66 4.55
N SER A 56 6.74 26.00 5.64
CA SER A 56 6.13 26.65 6.76
C SER A 56 7.24 27.56 7.24
N THR A 57 7.17 28.82 6.85
CA THR A 57 7.80 29.84 7.65
C THR A 57 7.14 29.64 9.01
N ASP A 58 7.85 28.99 9.93
CA ASP A 58 7.53 28.92 11.35
C ASP A 58 7.63 30.36 11.87
N THR A 59 6.71 31.20 11.41
CA THR A 59 6.28 32.39 12.09
C THR A 59 5.18 31.96 13.03
N THR A 60 5.46 30.94 13.86
CA THR A 60 4.96 30.95 15.24
C THR A 60 5.68 32.08 15.96
N THR A 61 5.42 33.33 15.55
CA THR A 61 5.33 34.38 16.53
C THR A 61 4.19 33.90 17.42
N GLN A 62 4.54 33.35 18.59
CA GLN A 62 3.59 33.27 19.67
C GLN A 62 3.18 34.71 19.95
N ILE A 63 2.11 35.17 19.30
CA ILE A 63 1.43 36.39 19.68
C ILE A 63 0.82 36.02 21.02
N GLN A 64 1.60 36.21 22.09
CA GLN A 64 1.08 36.20 23.44
C GLN A 64 -0.08 37.19 23.46
N GLU A 65 -1.25 36.74 23.92
CA GLU A 65 -2.34 37.64 24.30
C GLU A 65 -1.79 38.54 25.40
N GLN A 66 -1.23 39.69 25.01
CA GLN A 66 -0.92 40.73 25.97
C GLN A 66 -2.25 41.29 26.46
N PRO A 67 -2.45 41.41 27.78
CA PRO A 67 -3.63 42.09 28.30
C PRO A 67 -3.67 43.49 27.69
N VAL A 68 -4.83 43.85 27.14
CA VAL A 68 -5.10 45.19 26.63
C VAL A 68 -4.78 46.17 27.75
N ALA A 69 -3.83 47.08 27.54
CA ALA A 69 -3.55 48.14 28.49
C ALA A 69 -4.83 48.95 28.73
N ASP A 70 -5.10 49.37 29.97
CA ASP A 70 -6.36 50.02 30.41
C ASP A 70 -6.81 51.25 29.59
N ASN A 71 -5.96 51.77 28.68
CA ASN A 71 -6.23 52.93 27.82
C ASN A 71 -6.08 52.65 26.30
N ALA A 72 -6.06 51.40 25.86
CA ALA A 72 -5.95 51.10 24.43
C ALA A 72 -7.29 51.34 23.70
N ILE A 73 -7.26 52.07 22.58
CA ILE A 73 -8.42 52.22 21.70
C ILE A 73 -8.77 50.84 21.12
N CYS A 74 -9.97 50.35 21.43
CA CYS A 74 -10.50 49.09 20.93
C CYS A 74 -11.93 49.26 20.40
N PHE A 75 -12.37 48.33 19.56
CA PHE A 75 -13.70 48.33 18.94
C PHE A 75 -14.43 47.04 19.30
N ASP A 76 -15.69 47.14 19.74
CA ASP A 76 -16.53 45.99 19.98
C ASP A 76 -16.97 45.36 18.66
N ILE A 77 -16.53 44.12 18.40
CA ILE A 77 -16.85 43.42 17.15
C ILE A 77 -18.08 42.53 17.35
N HIS A 78 -19.17 42.82 16.66
CA HIS A 78 -20.42 42.03 16.70
C HIS A 78 -20.63 41.16 15.47
N LYS A 79 -19.97 41.49 14.34
CA LYS A 79 -20.03 40.74 13.09
C LYS A 79 -18.65 40.62 12.50
N ILE A 80 -18.34 39.45 11.94
CA ILE A 80 -17.14 39.23 11.14
C ILE A 80 -17.51 38.48 9.87
N GLY A 81 -16.93 38.88 8.74
CA GLY A 81 -17.18 38.25 7.46
C GLY A 81 -16.07 38.53 6.44
N TYR A 82 -16.20 37.92 5.26
CA TYR A 82 -15.31 38.22 4.14
C TYR A 82 -15.87 39.35 3.28
N SER A 83 -14.99 40.24 2.84
CA SER A 83 -15.16 41.05 1.64
C SER A 83 -14.36 40.42 0.50
N VAL A 84 -14.86 40.49 -0.73
CA VAL A 84 -14.16 40.01 -1.93
C VAL A 84 -13.96 41.14 -2.93
N LEU A 85 -12.93 41.04 -3.76
CA LEU A 85 -12.61 42.05 -4.77
C LEU A 85 -13.49 41.96 -6.03
N SER A 86 -14.10 40.81 -6.29
CA SER A 86 -15.00 40.56 -7.42
C SER A 86 -16.24 39.79 -6.95
N GLN A 87 -17.40 40.08 -7.56
CA GLN A 87 -18.65 39.37 -7.28
C GLN A 87 -18.53 37.86 -7.56
N ASP A 88 -17.75 37.49 -8.58
CA ASP A 88 -17.49 36.08 -8.94
C ASP A 88 -16.77 35.31 -7.83
N ASP A 89 -16.11 36.02 -6.91
CA ASP A 89 -15.34 35.41 -5.82
C ASP A 89 -16.16 35.07 -4.58
N ILE A 90 -17.43 35.49 -4.52
CA ILE A 90 -18.33 35.20 -3.38
C ILE A 90 -18.49 33.70 -3.17
N ILE A 91 -18.58 32.91 -4.26
CA ILE A 91 -18.72 31.45 -4.19
C ILE A 91 -17.49 30.82 -3.52
N PHE A 92 -16.30 31.37 -3.78
CA PHE A 92 -15.07 30.90 -3.14
C PHE A 92 -14.97 31.35 -1.68
N ALA A 93 -15.49 32.52 -1.34
CA ALA A 93 -15.56 32.99 0.05
C ALA A 93 -16.39 32.07 0.93
N ASP A 94 -17.51 31.54 0.42
CA ASP A 94 -18.31 30.54 1.12
C ASP A 94 -17.52 29.24 1.34
N THR A 95 -16.85 28.75 0.30
CA THR A 95 -16.00 27.54 0.37
C THR A 95 -14.87 27.70 1.41
N LEU A 96 -14.31 28.90 1.53
CA LEU A 96 -13.23 29.24 2.47
C LEU A 96 -13.74 29.74 3.84
N GLY A 97 -15.06 29.72 4.05
CA GLY A 97 -15.71 30.14 5.30
C GLY A 97 -15.28 29.32 6.52
N PHE A 98 -14.83 28.08 6.33
CA PHE A 98 -14.32 27.23 7.41
C PHE A 98 -13.18 27.88 8.20
N ALA A 99 -12.39 28.76 7.55
CA ALA A 99 -11.26 29.42 8.19
C ALA A 99 -11.69 30.53 9.18
N LEU A 100 -12.88 31.10 8.98
CA LEU A 100 -13.48 32.09 9.89
C LEU A 100 -14.25 31.44 11.05
N MET A 101 -14.72 30.19 10.90
CA MET A 101 -15.61 29.54 11.88
C MET A 101 -15.15 29.63 13.34
N PRO A 102 -13.86 29.39 13.69
CA PRO A 102 -13.40 29.48 15.08
C PRO A 102 -13.44 30.90 15.67
N LYS A 103 -13.64 31.93 14.84
CA LYS A 103 -13.75 33.34 15.25
C LYS A 103 -15.20 33.80 15.38
N ILE A 104 -16.12 33.02 14.83
CA ILE A 104 -17.57 33.28 14.93
C ILE A 104 -18.16 32.47 16.09
N MET A 105 -17.70 31.22 16.29
CA MET A 105 -18.26 30.28 17.27
C MET A 105 -17.19 29.63 18.17
N GLY A 106 -17.59 29.24 19.38
CA GLY A 106 -16.74 28.54 20.35
C GLY A 106 -15.87 29.47 21.21
N GLY A 107 -14.98 28.89 22.02
CA GLY A 107 -14.17 29.63 23.01
C GLY A 107 -13.19 30.65 22.40
N SER A 108 -12.82 30.47 21.14
CA SER A 108 -11.96 31.40 20.39
C SER A 108 -12.74 32.46 19.60
N SER A 109 -14.06 32.55 19.79
CA SER A 109 -14.89 33.57 19.16
C SER A 109 -14.45 34.97 19.56
N VAL A 110 -14.54 35.89 18.59
CA VAL A 110 -14.19 37.31 18.76
C VAL A 110 -15.42 38.19 18.87
N LEU A 111 -16.61 37.60 18.72
CA LEU A 111 -17.87 38.32 18.78
C LEU A 111 -18.16 38.79 20.20
N GLY A 112 -18.56 40.05 20.34
CA GLY A 112 -18.84 40.72 21.61
C GLY A 112 -17.60 41.08 22.43
N LYS A 113 -16.40 41.00 21.85
CA LYS A 113 -15.14 41.39 22.51
C LYS A 113 -14.62 42.71 21.92
N CYS A 114 -14.05 43.55 22.78
CA CYS A 114 -13.34 44.76 22.36
C CYS A 114 -11.97 44.37 21.80
N MET A 115 -11.69 44.75 20.55
CA MET A 115 -10.51 44.34 19.80
C MET A 115 -9.65 45.54 19.42
N THR A 116 -8.35 45.46 19.65
CA THR A 116 -7.37 46.44 19.14
C THR A 116 -6.99 46.11 17.69
N VAL A 117 -6.32 47.03 17.01
CA VAL A 117 -5.75 46.79 15.66
C VAL A 117 -4.79 45.59 15.67
N THR A 118 -4.03 45.41 16.74
CA THR A 118 -3.13 44.26 16.93
C THR A 118 -3.91 42.95 16.98
N ASP A 119 -5.05 42.94 17.68
CA ASP A 119 -5.91 41.76 17.77
C ASP A 119 -6.54 41.40 16.42
N ILE A 120 -6.98 42.41 15.67
CA ILE A 120 -7.55 42.24 14.32
C ILE A 120 -6.50 41.65 13.36
N ASN A 121 -5.27 42.16 13.39
CA ASN A 121 -4.17 41.59 12.62
C ASN A 121 -3.86 40.16 13.03
N ALA A 122 -3.87 39.85 14.33
CA ALA A 122 -3.71 38.49 14.81
C ALA A 122 -4.86 37.56 14.37
N ILE A 123 -6.10 38.06 14.27
CA ILE A 123 -7.23 37.32 13.70
C ILE A 123 -6.96 37.01 12.23
N ALA A 124 -6.59 38.01 11.42
CA ALA A 124 -6.29 37.83 10.01
C ALA A 124 -5.18 36.78 9.79
N ILE A 125 -4.10 36.82 10.58
CA ILE A 125 -3.02 35.82 10.54
C ILE A 125 -3.54 34.42 10.88
N ARG A 126 -4.39 34.28 11.92
CA ARG A 126 -4.96 32.98 12.29
C ARG A 126 -5.89 32.41 11.22
N VAL A 127 -6.72 33.25 10.60
CA VAL A 127 -7.58 32.85 9.47
C VAL A 127 -6.71 32.44 8.28
N GLN A 128 -5.66 33.22 7.96
CA GLN A 128 -4.69 32.89 6.92
C GLN A 128 -4.00 31.53 7.18
N ASN A 129 -3.52 31.29 8.40
CA ASN A 129 -2.86 30.03 8.76
C ASN A 129 -3.81 28.84 8.62
N ARG A 130 -5.08 29.02 8.98
CA ARG A 130 -6.11 27.98 8.82
C ARG A 130 -6.36 27.63 7.35
N LEU A 131 -6.31 28.61 6.44
CA LEU A 131 -6.35 28.36 4.99
C LEU A 131 -5.13 27.56 4.52
N ILE A 132 -3.92 27.93 4.99
CA ILE A 132 -2.66 27.26 4.64
C ILE A 132 -2.66 25.81 5.14
N GLU A 133 -3.09 25.55 6.37
CA GLU A 133 -3.19 24.20 6.95
C GLU A 133 -4.04 23.26 6.09
N GLN A 134 -5.16 23.77 5.55
CA GLN A 134 -6.05 23.03 4.65
C GLN A 134 -5.58 23.04 3.19
N GLY A 135 -4.44 23.64 2.87
CA GLY A 135 -3.79 23.56 1.57
C GLY A 135 -4.05 24.72 0.60
N TYR A 136 -4.78 25.76 1.01
CA TYR A 136 -5.09 26.94 0.19
C TYR A 136 -3.96 27.99 0.24
N VAL A 137 -2.75 27.58 -0.16
CA VAL A 137 -1.51 28.36 0.01
C VAL A 137 -1.43 29.65 -0.80
N THR A 138 -2.22 29.78 -1.88
CA THR A 138 -2.26 30.98 -2.73
C THR A 138 -3.44 31.90 -2.42
N SER A 139 -4.32 31.53 -1.47
CA SER A 139 -5.40 32.41 -1.00
C SER A 139 -4.89 33.33 0.09
N ARG A 140 -5.29 34.62 0.05
CA ARG A 140 -4.81 35.65 0.96
C ARG A 140 -5.93 36.32 1.72
N ILE A 141 -5.70 36.54 3.02
CA ILE A 141 -6.54 37.35 3.90
C ILE A 141 -5.82 38.67 4.18
N MET A 142 -6.53 39.77 3.97
CA MET A 142 -6.05 41.12 4.20
C MET A 142 -7.02 41.89 5.10
N VAL A 143 -6.50 42.83 5.87
CA VAL A 143 -7.33 43.82 6.57
C VAL A 143 -7.27 45.10 5.74
N GLY A 144 -8.38 45.44 5.09
CA GLY A 144 -8.50 46.71 4.37
C GLY A 144 -8.95 47.85 5.28
N ASP A 145 -8.80 49.08 4.79
CA ASP A 145 -9.33 50.27 5.45
C ASP A 145 -10.85 50.15 5.61
N GLN A 146 -11.33 50.27 6.84
CA GLN A 146 -12.74 50.12 7.18
C GLN A 146 -13.08 50.90 8.45
N ASN A 147 -14.35 51.30 8.56
CA ASN A 147 -14.86 51.87 9.80
C ASN A 147 -15.44 50.75 10.68
N LEU A 148 -14.94 50.63 11.91
CA LEU A 148 -15.33 49.60 12.87
C LEU A 148 -16.36 50.09 13.90
N THR A 149 -16.85 51.35 13.80
CA THR A 149 -17.84 51.89 14.75
C THR A 149 -19.14 51.09 14.80
N ASP A 150 -19.50 50.45 13.70
CA ASP A 150 -20.73 49.66 13.57
C ASP A 150 -20.55 48.22 14.09
N GLY A 151 -19.35 47.90 14.59
CA GLY A 151 -18.97 46.57 15.10
C GLY A 151 -18.88 45.49 14.03
N GLU A 152 -18.72 45.85 12.76
CA GLU A 152 -18.59 44.91 11.65
C GLU A 152 -17.14 44.87 11.12
N LEU A 153 -16.46 43.74 11.33
CA LEU A 153 -15.12 43.48 10.81
C LEU A 153 -15.19 42.70 9.48
N ARG A 154 -14.72 43.30 8.40
CA ARG A 154 -14.60 42.66 7.09
C ARG A 154 -13.14 42.33 6.80
N LEU A 155 -12.86 41.05 6.59
CA LEU A 155 -11.56 40.59 6.13
C LEU A 155 -11.61 40.43 4.61
N THR A 156 -10.73 41.13 3.90
CA THR A 156 -10.65 41.03 2.44
C THR A 156 -10.00 39.71 2.06
N LEU A 157 -10.77 38.84 1.41
CA LEU A 157 -10.33 37.55 0.89
C LEU A 157 -10.00 37.69 -0.61
N ILE A 158 -8.78 37.30 -0.96
CA ILE A 158 -8.34 37.12 -2.34
C ILE A 158 -8.21 35.61 -2.58
N PRO A 159 -9.17 34.96 -3.25
CA PRO A 159 -9.10 33.53 -3.52
C PRO A 159 -7.99 33.25 -4.54
N GLY A 160 -7.11 32.31 -4.21
CA GLY A 160 -6.07 31.83 -5.10
C GLY A 160 -6.61 30.76 -6.05
N LYS A 161 -6.69 31.06 -7.35
CA LYS A 161 -7.30 30.23 -8.39
C LYS A 161 -6.27 29.79 -9.42
N ILE A 162 -6.55 28.68 -10.11
CA ILE A 162 -5.69 28.15 -11.16
C ILE A 162 -6.06 28.82 -12.49
N ALA A 163 -5.12 29.51 -13.14
CA ALA A 163 -5.32 30.07 -14.47
C ALA A 163 -5.05 29.05 -15.58
N GLN A 164 -3.95 28.31 -15.48
CA GLN A 164 -3.64 27.24 -16.44
C GLN A 164 -2.66 26.23 -15.87
N VAL A 165 -2.60 25.07 -16.54
CA VAL A 165 -1.63 24.00 -16.29
C VAL A 165 -0.79 23.83 -17.55
N VAL A 166 0.51 24.01 -17.41
CA VAL A 166 1.48 23.91 -18.51
C VAL A 166 2.42 22.76 -18.21
N VAL A 167 2.57 21.84 -19.16
CA VAL A 167 3.43 20.66 -18.99
C VAL A 167 4.58 20.72 -19.98
N ASN A 168 5.79 20.67 -19.46
CA ASN A 168 7.02 20.54 -20.22
C ASN A 168 7.46 19.07 -20.22
N THR A 169 7.62 18.50 -21.41
CA THR A 169 8.06 17.11 -21.61
C THR A 169 9.37 17.02 -22.40
N ALA A 170 10.09 18.14 -22.58
CA ALA A 170 11.26 18.22 -23.45
C ALA A 170 12.40 17.28 -23.01
N ASP A 171 12.58 17.09 -21.70
CA ASP A 171 13.62 16.24 -21.13
C ASP A 171 13.22 14.76 -21.02
N SER A 172 12.00 14.40 -21.43
CA SER A 172 11.54 13.02 -21.41
C SER A 172 12.16 12.21 -22.55
N LYS A 173 12.88 11.12 -22.21
CA LYS A 173 13.43 10.18 -23.20
C LYS A 173 12.34 9.33 -23.85
N VAL A 174 11.24 9.13 -23.13
CA VAL A 174 10.06 8.46 -23.63
C VAL A 174 9.11 9.51 -24.23
N PRO A 175 8.72 9.38 -25.52
CA PRO A 175 7.75 10.29 -26.12
C PRO A 175 6.43 10.26 -25.37
N VAL A 176 5.92 11.45 -25.04
CA VAL A 176 4.60 11.64 -24.43
C VAL A 176 3.59 11.86 -25.54
N TYR A 177 2.52 11.08 -25.55
CA TYR A 177 1.45 11.25 -26.54
C TYR A 177 0.70 12.56 -26.29
N VAL A 178 0.58 13.38 -27.32
CA VAL A 178 -0.12 14.68 -27.29
C VAL A 178 -1.36 14.59 -28.16
N LYS A 179 -2.52 14.92 -27.59
CA LYS A 179 -3.78 15.01 -28.30
C LYS A 179 -3.83 16.33 -29.07
N GLN A 180 -4.22 16.25 -30.34
CA GLN A 180 -4.49 17.39 -31.22
C GLN A 180 -5.89 17.94 -30.88
N THR A 181 -5.98 18.75 -29.83
CA THR A 181 -7.16 19.57 -29.52
C THR A 181 -6.87 21.04 -29.86
N ASN A 182 -7.74 21.99 -29.48
CA ASN A 182 -7.49 23.44 -29.69
C ASN A 182 -6.15 23.92 -29.08
N ARG A 183 -5.56 23.15 -28.15
CA ARG A 183 -4.18 23.31 -27.65
C ARG A 183 -3.50 21.94 -27.58
N ALA A 184 -2.17 21.93 -27.61
CA ALA A 184 -1.38 20.71 -27.38
C ALA A 184 -1.66 20.20 -25.96
N TYR A 185 -2.31 19.03 -25.85
CA TYR A 185 -2.72 18.46 -24.57
C TYR A 185 -2.09 17.06 -24.36
N PRO A 186 -1.09 16.92 -23.47
CA PRO A 186 -0.50 15.63 -23.15
C PRO A 186 -1.53 14.67 -22.54
N ALA A 187 -1.70 13.49 -23.13
CA ALA A 187 -2.71 12.51 -22.70
C ALA A 187 -2.49 11.99 -21.27
N ILE A 188 -1.25 12.06 -20.76
CA ILE A 188 -0.92 11.78 -19.37
C ILE A 188 -1.66 12.69 -18.38
N LEU A 189 -2.23 13.81 -18.81
CA LEU A 189 -3.03 14.67 -17.93
C LEU A 189 -4.44 14.14 -17.67
N ASP A 190 -5.03 13.39 -18.60
CA ASP A 190 -6.42 12.94 -18.50
C ASP A 190 -6.68 12.11 -17.24
N THR A 191 -5.71 11.25 -16.90
CA THR A 191 -5.78 10.34 -15.75
C THR A 191 -5.09 10.87 -14.51
N ALA A 192 -4.10 11.76 -14.65
CA ALA A 192 -3.34 12.27 -13.49
C ALA A 192 -3.99 13.48 -12.82
N LEU A 193 -4.57 14.40 -13.61
CA LEU A 193 -4.93 15.74 -13.15
C LEU A 193 -6.19 15.74 -12.27
N THR A 194 -6.04 16.11 -10.99
CA THR A 194 -7.16 16.33 -10.07
C THR A 194 -7.56 17.79 -9.92
N ILE A 195 -6.71 18.72 -10.39
CA ILE A 195 -6.97 20.15 -10.43
C ILE A 195 -7.77 20.58 -11.67
N GLN A 196 -8.41 21.75 -11.59
CA GLN A 196 -9.19 22.34 -12.67
C GLN A 196 -8.92 23.83 -12.82
N THR A 197 -8.80 24.30 -14.05
CA THR A 197 -8.73 25.73 -14.37
C THR A 197 -9.95 26.48 -13.84
N GLY A 198 -9.74 27.66 -13.26
CA GLY A 198 -10.78 28.52 -12.68
C GLY A 198 -11.27 28.10 -11.29
N LYS A 199 -10.78 26.99 -10.75
CA LYS A 199 -11.07 26.57 -9.37
C LYS A 199 -9.98 27.03 -8.41
N LEU A 200 -10.31 27.01 -7.12
CA LEU A 200 -9.37 27.27 -6.03
C LEU A 200 -8.17 26.33 -6.14
N LEU A 201 -6.97 26.87 -6.00
CA LEU A 201 -5.75 26.10 -5.90
C LEU A 201 -5.66 25.51 -4.50
N ASN A 202 -5.61 24.18 -4.43
CA ASN A 202 -5.31 23.44 -3.22
C ASN A 202 -4.08 22.55 -3.44
N ILE A 203 -3.09 22.64 -2.54
CA ILE A 203 -1.85 21.84 -2.64
C ILE A 203 -2.12 20.33 -2.56
N ARG A 204 -3.19 19.89 -1.88
CA ARG A 204 -3.55 18.47 -1.75
C ARG A 204 -3.94 17.85 -3.09
N ASP A 205 -4.56 18.62 -3.96
CA ASP A 205 -4.86 18.18 -5.33
C ASP A 205 -3.57 18.09 -6.16
N LEU A 206 -2.64 19.04 -6.01
CA LEU A 206 -1.34 18.98 -6.69
C LEU A 206 -0.51 17.78 -6.22
N GLU A 207 -0.49 17.49 -4.92
CA GLU A 207 0.17 16.31 -4.37
C GLU A 207 -0.44 15.02 -4.92
N THR A 208 -1.78 14.95 -5.05
CA THR A 208 -2.47 13.79 -5.63
C THR A 208 -2.15 13.63 -7.11
N THR A 209 -2.12 14.74 -7.85
CA THR A 209 -1.69 14.74 -9.26
C THR A 209 -0.24 14.25 -9.40
N LEU A 210 0.66 14.73 -8.55
CA LEU A 210 2.06 14.31 -8.53
C LEU A 210 2.21 12.83 -8.16
N LEU A 211 1.38 12.31 -7.26
CA LEU A 211 1.32 10.88 -6.95
C LEU A 211 0.90 10.04 -8.14
N ASN A 212 -0.03 10.53 -8.97
CA ASN A 212 -0.45 9.84 -10.18
C ASN A 212 0.69 9.76 -11.21
N PHE A 213 1.49 10.84 -11.37
CA PHE A 213 2.69 10.78 -12.22
C PHE A 213 3.74 9.81 -11.68
N LYS A 214 4.05 9.87 -10.37
CA LYS A 214 5.03 9.00 -9.71
C LYS A 214 4.55 7.56 -9.50
N ARG A 215 3.31 7.23 -9.87
CA ARG A 215 2.80 5.85 -9.87
C ARG A 215 3.49 4.99 -10.91
N VAL A 216 4.01 5.61 -11.97
CA VAL A 216 4.87 4.98 -12.96
C VAL A 216 6.32 5.09 -12.47
N PRO A 217 7.00 3.99 -12.07
CA PRO A 217 8.30 4.09 -11.40
C PRO A 217 9.44 4.69 -12.24
N SER A 218 9.33 4.66 -13.57
CA SER A 218 10.30 5.29 -14.49
C SER A 218 10.03 6.77 -14.78
N ALA A 219 8.94 7.33 -14.27
CA ALA A 219 8.55 8.71 -14.46
C ALA A 219 8.82 9.55 -13.20
N ASP A 220 9.24 10.79 -13.41
CA ASP A 220 9.34 11.81 -12.38
C ASP A 220 8.69 13.10 -12.87
N ALA A 221 8.17 13.90 -11.93
CA ALA A 221 7.56 15.18 -12.23
C ALA A 221 7.87 16.19 -11.13
N ASN A 222 8.12 17.43 -11.52
CA ASN A 222 8.30 18.55 -10.61
C ASN A 222 7.28 19.66 -10.90
N PHE A 223 6.73 20.25 -9.85
CA PHE A 223 5.61 21.18 -9.92
C PHE A 223 6.08 22.54 -9.42
N LYS A 224 5.79 23.61 -10.18
CA LYS A 224 6.05 24.99 -9.77
C LYS A 224 4.75 25.78 -9.84
N ILE A 225 4.46 26.51 -8.78
CA ILE A 225 3.34 27.45 -8.72
C ILE A 225 3.92 28.84 -8.98
N VAL A 226 3.50 29.49 -10.07
CA VAL A 226 3.97 30.83 -10.42
C VAL A 226 2.78 31.79 -10.56
N PRO A 227 2.94 33.09 -10.26
CA PRO A 227 1.90 34.08 -10.54
C PRO A 227 1.50 34.07 -12.01
N SER A 228 0.20 34.12 -12.31
CA SER A 228 -0.29 34.09 -13.69
C SER A 228 -0.22 35.47 -14.34
N HIS A 229 0.30 35.55 -15.56
CA HIS A 229 0.26 36.78 -16.37
C HIS A 229 -0.87 36.80 -17.39
N THR A 230 -1.65 35.72 -17.52
CA THR A 230 -2.62 35.53 -18.60
C THR A 230 -4.08 35.65 -18.17
N GLY A 231 -4.41 35.43 -16.89
CA GLY A 231 -5.80 35.48 -16.40
C GLY A 231 -6.76 34.54 -17.13
N LEU A 232 -8.03 34.53 -16.71
CA LEU A 232 -9.08 33.75 -17.39
C LEU A 232 -9.95 34.56 -18.35
N ASN A 233 -9.76 35.88 -18.42
CA ASN A 233 -10.49 36.79 -19.30
C ASN A 233 -9.51 37.69 -20.09
N PRO A 234 -9.29 37.43 -21.39
CA PRO A 234 -8.48 38.29 -22.26
C PRO A 234 -9.20 39.58 -22.72
N SER A 235 -10.48 39.79 -22.38
CA SER A 235 -11.32 40.85 -22.96
C SER A 235 -11.07 42.27 -22.41
N ALA A 236 -9.95 42.53 -21.75
CA ALA A 236 -9.51 43.90 -21.49
C ALA A 236 -8.52 44.30 -22.60
N ASP A 237 -9.06 44.69 -23.75
CA ASP A 237 -8.29 45.41 -24.77
C ASP A 237 -7.62 46.62 -24.09
N ASN A 238 -6.28 46.64 -24.14
CA ASN A 238 -5.42 47.76 -23.75
C ASN A 238 -5.19 47.99 -22.24
N ALA A 239 -4.66 47.00 -21.53
CA ALA A 239 -3.83 47.28 -20.36
C ALA A 239 -2.57 46.44 -20.36
N ILE A 240 -1.41 47.11 -20.42
CA ILE A 240 -0.15 46.61 -19.89
C ILE A 240 -0.40 46.37 -18.39
N ASN A 241 -0.85 45.17 -18.02
CA ASN A 241 -1.01 44.77 -16.63
C ASN A 241 0.24 44.00 -16.20
N THR A 242 1.26 44.76 -15.78
CA THR A 242 2.48 44.27 -15.12
C THR A 242 2.18 43.64 -13.74
N LEU A 243 0.93 43.67 -13.28
CA LEU A 243 0.41 42.81 -12.23
C LEU A 243 -0.39 41.69 -12.89
N GLY A 244 0.10 40.46 -12.79
CA GLY A 244 -0.68 39.27 -13.12
C GLY A 244 -2.09 39.35 -12.52
N THR A 245 -3.10 38.79 -13.18
CA THR A 245 -4.49 38.84 -12.68
C THR A 245 -4.51 38.40 -11.22
N LEU A 246 -4.80 39.32 -10.31
CA LEU A 246 -4.74 39.12 -8.87
C LEU A 246 -5.50 37.84 -8.48
N GLY A 247 -4.88 37.03 -7.61
CA GLY A 247 -5.48 35.76 -7.17
C GLY A 247 -5.41 34.64 -8.21
N PHE A 248 -4.59 34.72 -9.26
CA PHE A 248 -4.39 33.62 -10.20
C PHE A 248 -2.93 33.11 -10.22
N SER A 249 -2.79 31.79 -10.38
CA SER A 249 -1.50 31.12 -10.50
C SER A 249 -1.50 30.13 -11.68
N ASP A 250 -0.37 30.06 -12.36
CA ASP A 250 -0.08 29.03 -13.36
C ASP A 250 0.66 27.87 -12.69
N ILE A 251 0.31 26.64 -13.07
CA ILE A 251 0.97 25.42 -12.60
C ILE A 251 1.89 24.93 -13.72
N LEU A 252 3.20 24.98 -13.48
CA LEU A 252 4.19 24.45 -14.42
C LEU A 252 4.62 23.05 -13.96
N ILE A 253 4.53 22.07 -14.85
CA ILE A 253 4.86 20.68 -14.59
C ILE A 253 6.02 20.29 -15.51
N ASP A 254 7.19 20.05 -14.92
CA ASP A 254 8.34 19.47 -15.63
C ASP A 254 8.26 17.94 -15.51
N TYR A 255 7.84 17.25 -16.57
CA TYR A 255 7.65 15.80 -16.61
C TYR A 255 8.79 15.13 -17.38
N THR A 256 9.35 14.06 -16.80
CA THR A 256 10.36 13.23 -17.46
C THR A 256 10.07 11.75 -17.26
N GLN A 257 10.30 10.95 -18.29
CA GLN A 257 10.33 9.50 -18.17
C GLN A 257 11.59 8.95 -18.83
N HIS A 258 12.33 8.13 -18.09
CA HIS A 258 13.65 7.67 -18.54
C HIS A 258 13.60 6.42 -19.42
N ARG A 259 12.57 5.57 -19.27
CA ARG A 259 12.42 4.29 -19.99
C ARG A 259 10.98 3.80 -19.95
N ARG A 260 10.57 3.01 -20.95
CA ARG A 260 9.26 2.32 -20.95
C ARG A 260 9.30 0.92 -20.35
N LEU A 261 10.46 0.27 -20.37
CA LEU A 261 10.63 -1.13 -19.97
C LEU A 261 11.46 -1.22 -18.69
N ARG A 262 11.01 -2.02 -17.73
CA ARG A 262 11.78 -2.43 -16.55
C ARG A 262 11.74 -3.94 -16.41
N GLY A 263 12.85 -4.54 -15.98
CA GLY A 263 12.93 -5.97 -15.74
C GLY A 263 13.37 -6.28 -14.32
N SER A 264 12.97 -7.43 -13.80
CA SER A 264 13.58 -8.01 -12.60
C SER A 264 13.70 -9.52 -12.70
N LEU A 265 14.80 -10.07 -12.22
CA LEU A 265 15.02 -11.50 -12.01
C LEU A 265 15.23 -11.72 -10.52
N SER A 266 14.63 -12.75 -9.95
CA SER A 266 14.83 -13.15 -8.56
C SER A 266 14.90 -14.65 -8.41
N ILE A 267 15.67 -15.10 -7.43
CA ILE A 267 15.81 -16.50 -7.04
C ILE A 267 15.65 -16.56 -5.53
N ASP A 268 14.85 -17.50 -5.04
CA ASP A 268 14.65 -17.73 -3.62
C ASP A 268 14.43 -19.22 -3.32
N ASP A 269 14.41 -19.60 -2.05
CA ASP A 269 14.08 -20.95 -1.58
C ASP A 269 12.73 -21.00 -0.82
N SER A 270 11.75 -20.20 -1.25
CA SER A 270 10.41 -20.12 -0.65
C SER A 270 9.44 -21.21 -1.12
N GLY A 271 9.83 -22.05 -2.07
CA GLY A 271 9.02 -23.17 -2.55
C GLY A 271 9.01 -24.35 -1.57
N SER A 272 8.17 -25.35 -1.85
CA SER A 272 8.10 -26.59 -1.04
C SER A 272 9.01 -27.67 -1.59
N LYS A 273 9.48 -28.56 -0.72
CA LYS A 273 10.23 -29.78 -1.09
C LYS A 273 9.50 -30.63 -2.12
N SER A 274 8.18 -30.75 -2.06
CA SER A 274 7.41 -31.63 -2.95
C SER A 274 7.15 -31.07 -4.33
N THR A 275 7.29 -29.74 -4.53
CA THR A 275 7.03 -29.06 -5.81
C THR A 275 8.19 -28.20 -6.29
N GLY A 276 9.36 -28.33 -5.67
CA GLY A 276 10.58 -27.56 -5.94
C GLY A 276 10.79 -26.43 -4.94
N LYS A 277 11.81 -26.56 -4.09
CA LYS A 277 12.12 -25.60 -3.03
C LYS A 277 12.70 -24.29 -3.59
N TYR A 278 13.65 -24.39 -4.51
CA TYR A 278 14.30 -23.27 -5.15
C TYR A 278 13.48 -22.79 -6.34
N GLN A 279 13.13 -21.51 -6.31
CA GLN A 279 12.21 -20.86 -7.23
C GLN A 279 12.93 -19.71 -7.94
N GLY A 280 12.65 -19.53 -9.23
CA GLY A 280 13.09 -18.39 -10.01
C GLY A 280 11.88 -17.61 -10.52
N VAL A 281 11.92 -16.28 -10.45
CA VAL A 281 10.87 -15.38 -10.94
C VAL A 281 11.48 -14.30 -11.81
N ALA A 282 10.93 -14.13 -13.01
CA ALA A 282 11.23 -13.05 -13.94
C ALA A 282 9.99 -12.16 -14.10
N THR A 283 10.16 -10.86 -13.91
CA THR A 283 9.10 -9.87 -14.10
C THR A 283 9.51 -8.84 -15.14
N LEU A 284 8.59 -8.53 -16.05
CA LEU A 284 8.72 -7.48 -17.03
C LEU A 284 7.61 -6.44 -16.78
N SER A 285 7.98 -5.17 -16.61
CA SER A 285 7.04 -4.06 -16.45
C SER A 285 7.11 -3.12 -17.64
N LEU A 286 5.95 -2.74 -18.16
CA LEU A 286 5.75 -1.71 -19.18
C LEU A 286 5.09 -0.50 -18.52
N ASP A 287 5.87 0.54 -18.39
CA ASP A 287 5.51 1.81 -17.79
C ASP A 287 4.93 2.74 -18.87
N ASN A 288 3.74 3.31 -18.64
CA ASN A 288 2.98 4.10 -19.60
C ASN A 288 2.62 3.35 -20.90
N LEU A 289 2.09 2.12 -20.77
CA LEU A 289 1.72 1.31 -21.93
C LEU A 289 0.67 2.02 -22.82
N ALA A 290 -0.38 2.59 -22.21
CA ALA A 290 -1.44 3.33 -22.89
C ALA A 290 -1.18 4.85 -22.96
N ASN A 291 -0.06 5.34 -22.42
CA ASN A 291 0.28 6.76 -22.24
C ASN A 291 -0.66 7.52 -21.27
N TYR A 292 -1.20 6.82 -20.26
CA TYR A 292 -2.15 7.39 -19.30
C TYR A 292 -1.71 7.16 -17.83
N ASN A 293 -0.41 7.24 -17.54
CA ASN A 293 0.17 6.97 -16.21
C ASN A 293 -0.11 5.55 -15.71
N ASP A 294 -0.23 4.62 -16.65
CA ASP A 294 -0.57 3.23 -16.39
C ASP A 294 0.68 2.36 -16.24
N LEU A 295 0.58 1.37 -15.35
CA LEU A 295 1.61 0.37 -15.09
C LEU A 295 1.07 -1.00 -15.48
N PHE A 296 1.75 -1.65 -16.41
CA PHE A 296 1.50 -3.02 -16.80
C PHE A 296 2.68 -3.90 -16.38
N TYR A 297 2.42 -5.11 -15.88
CA TYR A 297 3.50 -6.08 -15.62
C TYR A 297 3.08 -7.52 -15.92
N LEU A 298 4.08 -8.30 -16.30
CA LEU A 298 4.02 -9.74 -16.51
C LEU A 298 5.06 -10.40 -15.62
N SER A 299 4.66 -11.38 -14.83
CA SER A 299 5.56 -12.19 -13.99
C SER A 299 5.48 -13.65 -14.40
N PHE A 300 6.62 -14.27 -14.61
CA PHE A 300 6.76 -15.70 -14.83
C PHE A 300 7.67 -16.27 -13.76
N GLY A 301 7.28 -17.37 -13.15
CA GLY A 301 8.16 -18.09 -12.23
C GLY A 301 7.96 -19.59 -12.30
N ARG A 302 8.99 -20.29 -11.83
CA ARG A 302 9.06 -21.76 -11.85
C ARG A 302 10.06 -22.24 -10.82
N ASP A 303 9.97 -23.51 -10.48
CA ASP A 303 11.08 -24.21 -9.82
C ASP A 303 12.34 -24.20 -10.72
N LEU A 304 13.50 -24.20 -10.07
CA LEU A 304 14.81 -24.23 -10.75
C LEU A 304 15.24 -25.63 -11.24
N GLY A 305 14.28 -26.53 -11.50
CA GLY A 305 14.50 -27.86 -12.05
C GLY A 305 15.00 -28.89 -11.04
N ASN A 306 14.85 -30.16 -11.40
CA ASN A 306 15.10 -31.29 -10.48
C ASN A 306 16.56 -31.39 -10.04
N GLN A 307 17.56 -31.09 -10.88
CA GLN A 307 18.97 -31.20 -10.48
C GLN A 307 19.37 -30.29 -9.29
N ILE A 308 18.72 -29.12 -9.17
CA ILE A 308 18.94 -28.18 -8.06
C ILE A 308 17.99 -28.49 -6.89
N ASN A 309 16.81 -29.04 -7.17
CA ASN A 309 15.76 -29.32 -6.19
C ASN A 309 15.73 -30.76 -5.68
N ASP A 310 16.51 -31.67 -6.23
CA ASP A 310 16.66 -33.03 -5.76
C ASP A 310 17.61 -33.09 -4.58
N ASP A 311 17.22 -33.92 -3.63
CA ASP A 311 18.06 -34.22 -2.50
C ASP A 311 19.25 -35.05 -2.99
N LYS A 312 20.48 -34.59 -2.71
CA LYS A 312 21.69 -35.34 -3.08
C LYS A 312 21.80 -36.64 -2.29
N ASP A 313 21.21 -36.69 -1.10
CA ASP A 313 21.26 -37.86 -0.24
C ASP A 313 20.16 -38.86 -0.62
N HIS A 314 19.04 -38.38 -1.20
CA HIS A 314 17.90 -39.18 -1.69
C HIS A 314 17.45 -38.74 -3.09
N PRO A 315 18.26 -38.98 -4.13
CA PRO A 315 17.89 -38.65 -5.50
C PRO A 315 16.63 -39.43 -5.88
N SER A 316 15.60 -38.72 -6.31
CA SER A 316 14.35 -39.34 -6.75
C SER A 316 14.23 -39.22 -8.25
N ASP A 317 13.99 -40.31 -8.97
CA ASP A 317 13.55 -40.30 -10.39
C ASP A 317 12.12 -39.74 -10.55
N LYS A 318 11.62 -39.05 -9.52
CA LYS A 318 10.24 -38.65 -9.32
C LYS A 318 9.98 -37.27 -9.90
N SER A 319 8.85 -37.15 -10.61
CA SER A 319 8.42 -35.93 -11.26
C SER A 319 7.84 -34.94 -10.24
N LYS A 320 8.48 -33.78 -10.09
CA LYS A 320 7.99 -32.67 -9.27
C LYS A 320 8.23 -31.34 -9.96
N GLY A 321 7.40 -30.35 -9.63
CA GLY A 321 7.65 -28.98 -10.07
C GLY A 321 6.47 -28.06 -9.89
N SER A 322 6.74 -26.77 -10.08
CA SER A 322 5.77 -25.70 -9.94
C SER A 322 6.03 -24.58 -10.93
N LYS A 323 4.96 -23.97 -11.43
CA LYS A 323 5.01 -22.85 -12.38
C LYS A 323 3.94 -21.83 -12.01
N ASN A 324 4.29 -20.55 -12.04
CA ASN A 324 3.34 -19.45 -11.88
C ASN A 324 3.46 -18.42 -13.00
N TYR A 325 2.31 -17.86 -13.37
CA TYR A 325 2.18 -16.78 -14.32
C TYR A 325 1.30 -15.70 -13.67
N GLY A 326 1.67 -14.45 -13.85
CA GLY A 326 0.93 -13.30 -13.35
C GLY A 326 0.90 -12.18 -14.37
N ILE A 327 -0.22 -11.50 -14.45
CA ILE A 327 -0.43 -10.29 -15.25
C ILE A 327 -1.13 -9.27 -14.37
N GLY A 328 -0.66 -8.03 -14.42
CA GLY A 328 -1.28 -6.93 -13.68
C GLY A 328 -1.32 -5.65 -14.49
N TYR A 329 -2.38 -4.88 -14.26
CA TYR A 329 -2.59 -3.57 -14.86
C TYR A 329 -3.12 -2.59 -13.82
N VAL A 330 -2.44 -1.47 -13.67
CA VAL A 330 -2.80 -0.41 -12.72
C VAL A 330 -2.94 0.90 -13.49
N ILE A 331 -4.09 1.55 -13.36
CA ILE A 331 -4.36 2.84 -14.01
C ILE A 331 -4.95 3.83 -12.98
N PRO A 332 -4.31 5.00 -12.79
CA PRO A 332 -4.92 6.09 -12.03
C PRO A 332 -6.05 6.74 -12.84
N ILE A 333 -7.07 7.24 -12.15
CA ILE A 333 -8.20 7.97 -12.71
C ILE A 333 -8.51 9.11 -11.74
N LYS A 334 -7.76 10.21 -11.85
CA LYS A 334 -7.81 11.36 -10.94
C LYS A 334 -7.61 10.90 -9.50
N SER A 335 -8.61 11.06 -8.64
CA SER A 335 -8.57 10.61 -7.24
C SER A 335 -8.85 9.12 -7.04
N SER A 336 -9.02 8.35 -8.12
CA SER A 336 -9.27 6.91 -8.07
C SER A 336 -8.15 6.10 -8.71
N VAL A 337 -8.03 4.82 -8.36
CA VAL A 337 -7.07 3.89 -8.96
C VAL A 337 -7.76 2.56 -9.22
N LEU A 338 -7.69 2.08 -10.46
CA LEU A 338 -8.14 0.75 -10.85
C LEU A 338 -6.95 -0.19 -10.92
N GLN A 339 -7.07 -1.34 -10.28
CA GLN A 339 -6.08 -2.42 -10.30
C GLN A 339 -6.76 -3.70 -10.81
N LEU A 340 -6.18 -4.30 -11.84
CA LEU A 340 -6.62 -5.57 -12.43
C LEU A 340 -5.47 -6.56 -12.33
N ASN A 341 -5.75 -7.78 -11.85
CA ASN A 341 -4.75 -8.83 -11.71
C ASN A 341 -5.32 -10.16 -12.17
N ALA A 342 -4.51 -10.96 -12.87
CA ALA A 342 -4.80 -12.36 -13.10
C ALA A 342 -3.56 -13.22 -12.90
N ASN A 343 -3.74 -14.41 -12.35
CA ASN A 343 -2.65 -15.33 -12.07
C ASN A 343 -3.04 -16.78 -12.35
N ARG A 344 -2.07 -17.59 -12.75
CA ARG A 344 -2.20 -19.04 -12.91
C ARG A 344 -1.03 -19.73 -12.24
N TYR A 345 -1.32 -20.70 -11.40
CA TYR A 345 -0.35 -21.56 -10.75
C TYR A 345 -0.64 -23.01 -11.13
N SER A 346 0.40 -23.79 -11.38
CA SER A 346 0.31 -25.23 -11.60
C SER A 346 1.43 -25.92 -10.87
N TYR A 347 1.12 -27.04 -10.24
CA TYR A 347 2.09 -27.86 -9.52
C TYR A 347 1.85 -29.34 -9.80
N HIS A 348 2.89 -30.14 -9.60
CA HIS A 348 2.81 -31.59 -9.61
C HIS A 348 3.86 -32.16 -8.66
N GLN A 349 3.55 -33.32 -8.10
CA GLN A 349 4.44 -34.09 -7.24
C GLN A 349 4.16 -35.58 -7.42
N THR A 350 5.19 -36.42 -7.30
CA THR A 350 5.00 -37.86 -7.23
C THR A 350 4.70 -38.31 -5.81
N VAL A 351 3.59 -39.02 -5.63
CA VAL A 351 3.13 -39.61 -4.38
C VAL A 351 3.32 -41.12 -4.49
N ALA A 352 3.98 -41.72 -3.49
CA ALA A 352 4.18 -43.16 -3.45
C ALA A 352 2.86 -43.88 -3.16
N GLY A 353 2.45 -44.80 -4.04
CA GLY A 353 1.36 -45.73 -3.78
C GLY A 353 1.86 -47.10 -3.32
N SER A 354 0.93 -47.98 -2.96
CA SER A 354 1.28 -49.33 -2.47
C SER A 354 1.92 -50.23 -3.54
N THR A 355 1.61 -50.00 -4.82
CA THR A 355 2.04 -50.83 -5.95
C THR A 355 2.73 -50.05 -7.05
N GLN A 356 2.36 -48.78 -7.22
CA GLN A 356 2.95 -47.85 -8.19
C GLN A 356 2.98 -46.44 -7.61
N ASP A 357 3.86 -45.61 -8.16
CA ASP A 357 3.86 -44.17 -7.90
C ASP A 357 2.75 -43.49 -8.71
N TYR A 358 2.15 -42.44 -8.14
CA TYR A 358 1.12 -41.61 -8.78
C TYR A 358 1.60 -40.17 -8.88
N ILE A 359 1.27 -39.46 -9.96
CA ILE A 359 1.53 -38.03 -10.08
C ILE A 359 0.28 -37.28 -9.61
N TYR A 360 0.40 -36.60 -8.47
CA TYR A 360 -0.63 -35.69 -8.00
C TYR A 360 -0.37 -34.29 -8.55
N GLY A 361 -1.33 -33.75 -9.29
CA GLY A 361 -1.28 -32.45 -9.93
C GLY A 361 -2.33 -31.47 -9.42
N GLY A 362 -2.13 -30.20 -9.72
CA GLY A 362 -3.19 -29.22 -9.55
C GLY A 362 -2.94 -27.91 -10.27
N THR A 363 -4.03 -27.20 -10.56
CA THR A 363 -3.98 -25.87 -11.16
C THR A 363 -4.90 -24.90 -10.41
N SER A 364 -4.42 -23.69 -10.19
CA SER A 364 -5.16 -22.58 -9.58
C SER A 364 -5.14 -21.38 -10.53
N ARG A 365 -6.30 -20.77 -10.76
CA ARG A 365 -6.46 -19.56 -11.57
C ARG A 365 -7.18 -18.51 -10.75
N GLY A 366 -6.65 -17.30 -10.71
CA GLY A 366 -7.22 -16.18 -9.96
C GLY A 366 -7.37 -14.94 -10.84
N TYR A 367 -8.44 -14.18 -10.60
CA TYR A 367 -8.72 -12.90 -11.23
C TYR A 367 -9.21 -11.95 -10.13
N ASN A 368 -8.66 -10.74 -10.09
CA ASN A 368 -9.02 -9.71 -9.11
C ASN A 368 -9.15 -8.35 -9.79
N ALA A 369 -10.16 -7.60 -9.41
CA ALA A 369 -10.34 -6.20 -9.79
C ALA A 369 -10.60 -5.36 -8.53
N LYS A 370 -9.90 -4.25 -8.36
CA LYS A 370 -10.04 -3.34 -7.21
C LYS A 370 -10.07 -1.89 -7.69
N LEU A 371 -11.11 -1.15 -7.31
CA LEU A 371 -11.23 0.29 -7.52
C LEU A 371 -11.11 0.98 -6.16
N SER A 372 -10.09 1.82 -6.00
CA SER A 372 -9.85 2.59 -4.78
C SER A 372 -10.07 4.08 -5.05
N HIS A 373 -10.65 4.81 -4.10
CA HIS A 373 -10.92 6.25 -4.20
C HIS A 373 -10.37 6.97 -2.96
N LEU A 374 -9.59 8.03 -3.18
CA LEU A 374 -9.06 8.90 -2.13
C LEU A 374 -10.19 9.79 -1.59
N VAL A 375 -10.55 9.62 -0.32
CA VAL A 375 -11.64 10.37 0.35
C VAL A 375 -11.14 11.45 1.28
N HIS A 376 -9.90 11.31 1.78
CA HIS A 376 -9.29 12.27 2.69
C HIS A 376 -7.79 12.35 2.45
N ARG A 377 -7.24 13.57 2.54
CA ARG A 377 -5.80 13.83 2.50
C ARG A 377 -5.46 15.11 3.25
N ASP A 378 -4.41 15.04 4.06
CA ASP A 378 -3.74 16.20 4.65
C ASP A 378 -2.21 16.07 4.54
N ALA A 379 -1.46 16.86 5.31
CA ALA A 379 0.01 16.87 5.30
C ALA A 379 0.64 15.56 5.82
N HIS A 380 -0.09 14.83 6.66
CA HIS A 380 0.40 13.67 7.40
C HIS A 380 -0.42 12.42 7.17
N SER A 381 -1.60 12.50 6.58
CA SER A 381 -2.50 11.37 6.44
C SER A 381 -3.21 11.28 5.08
N LYS A 382 -3.58 10.05 4.70
CA LYS A 382 -4.36 9.71 3.51
C LYS A 382 -5.35 8.61 3.85
N SER A 383 -6.59 8.74 3.39
CA SER A 383 -7.59 7.68 3.53
C SER A 383 -8.22 7.35 2.19
N HIS A 384 -8.33 6.05 1.89
CA HIS A 384 -9.02 5.53 0.72
C HIS A 384 -10.16 4.63 1.15
N VAL A 385 -11.23 4.65 0.37
CA VAL A 385 -12.25 3.59 0.37
C VAL A 385 -12.11 2.79 -0.92
N TYR A 386 -12.43 1.51 -0.89
CA TYR A 386 -12.34 0.69 -2.08
C TYR A 386 -13.42 -0.39 -2.16
N ALA A 387 -13.70 -0.77 -3.39
CA ALA A 387 -14.53 -1.92 -3.75
C ALA A 387 -13.77 -2.81 -4.72
N GLY A 388 -14.02 -4.11 -4.69
CA GLY A 388 -13.40 -5.04 -5.59
C GLY A 388 -14.20 -6.32 -5.80
N GLY A 389 -13.81 -7.07 -6.82
CA GLY A 389 -14.35 -8.37 -7.17
C GLY A 389 -13.23 -9.38 -7.40
N TYR A 390 -13.50 -10.63 -7.08
CA TYR A 390 -12.57 -11.74 -7.31
C TYR A 390 -13.28 -12.94 -7.93
N ALA A 391 -12.53 -13.72 -8.70
CA ALA A 391 -12.92 -15.05 -9.17
C ALA A 391 -11.70 -15.98 -9.11
N LYS A 392 -11.88 -17.18 -8.55
CA LYS A 392 -10.83 -18.18 -8.37
C LYS A 392 -11.35 -19.56 -8.76
N SER A 393 -10.53 -20.32 -9.47
CA SER A 393 -10.82 -21.71 -9.84
C SER A 393 -9.62 -22.58 -9.46
N GLN A 394 -9.89 -23.70 -8.81
CA GLN A 394 -8.90 -24.68 -8.39
C GLN A 394 -9.33 -26.06 -8.84
N GLN A 395 -8.39 -26.82 -9.38
CA GLN A 395 -8.58 -28.19 -9.85
C GLN A 395 -7.38 -29.01 -9.39
N SER A 396 -7.63 -30.24 -8.97
CA SER A 396 -6.60 -31.21 -8.60
C SER A 396 -6.82 -32.52 -9.37
N ASP A 397 -5.73 -33.20 -9.66
CA ASP A 397 -5.73 -34.43 -10.46
C ASP A 397 -4.76 -35.48 -9.92
N ILE A 398 -5.03 -36.75 -10.22
CA ILE A 398 -4.13 -37.89 -10.03
C ILE A 398 -3.93 -38.53 -11.39
N ASP A 399 -2.68 -38.62 -11.85
CA ASP A 399 -2.29 -39.10 -13.17
C ASP A 399 -3.10 -38.43 -14.31
N GLY A 400 -3.38 -37.14 -14.16
CA GLY A 400 -4.18 -36.36 -15.12
C GLY A 400 -5.69 -36.57 -15.03
N THR A 401 -6.17 -37.45 -14.14
CA THR A 401 -7.61 -37.63 -13.87
C THR A 401 -8.06 -36.67 -12.79
N LEU A 402 -9.03 -35.82 -13.10
CA LEU A 402 -9.54 -34.81 -12.17
C LEU A 402 -10.23 -35.44 -10.95
N ILE A 403 -10.02 -34.83 -9.79
CA ILE A 403 -10.71 -35.15 -8.55
C ILE A 403 -11.87 -34.17 -8.40
N ASP A 404 -13.09 -34.61 -8.74
CA ASP A 404 -14.28 -33.76 -8.74
C ASP A 404 -14.53 -33.11 -7.37
N VAL A 405 -14.37 -33.87 -6.28
CA VAL A 405 -14.56 -33.38 -4.91
C VAL A 405 -13.50 -32.35 -4.46
N GLN A 406 -12.40 -32.18 -5.20
CA GLN A 406 -11.37 -31.14 -4.94
C GLN A 406 -11.47 -29.97 -5.92
N THR A 407 -12.41 -30.02 -6.88
CA THR A 407 -12.62 -28.93 -7.82
C THR A 407 -13.41 -27.82 -7.15
N ARG A 408 -12.81 -26.62 -7.08
CA ARG A 408 -13.43 -25.44 -6.49
C ARG A 408 -13.53 -24.32 -7.50
N LYS A 409 -14.63 -23.59 -7.47
CA LYS A 409 -14.80 -22.36 -8.21
C LYS A 409 -15.53 -21.35 -7.35
N THR A 410 -14.83 -20.29 -6.96
CA THR A 410 -15.31 -19.27 -6.04
C THR A 410 -15.29 -17.91 -6.72
N ALA A 411 -16.26 -17.06 -6.39
CA ALA A 411 -16.28 -15.67 -6.82
C ALA A 411 -16.96 -14.81 -5.78
N GLY A 412 -16.61 -13.54 -5.70
CA GLY A 412 -17.19 -12.68 -4.69
C GLY A 412 -16.76 -11.23 -4.82
N TYR A 413 -17.09 -10.47 -3.79
CA TYR A 413 -16.75 -9.06 -3.68
C TYR A 413 -16.01 -8.76 -2.38
N LEU A 414 -15.36 -7.61 -2.37
CA LEU A 414 -14.70 -7.06 -1.19
C LEU A 414 -14.95 -5.55 -1.12
N PHE A 415 -15.16 -5.03 0.08
CA PHE A 415 -15.22 -3.60 0.38
C PHE A 415 -14.28 -3.31 1.55
N GLY A 416 -13.61 -2.16 1.53
CA GLY A 416 -12.70 -1.81 2.62
C GLY A 416 -12.28 -0.36 2.62
N MET A 417 -11.50 -0.03 3.64
CA MET A 417 -10.90 1.27 3.84
C MET A 417 -9.43 1.08 4.19
N SER A 418 -8.57 1.91 3.60
CA SER A 418 -7.17 2.02 4.01
C SER A 418 -6.85 3.42 4.49
N HIS A 419 -6.06 3.51 5.56
CA HIS A 419 -5.61 4.76 6.16
C HIS A 419 -4.09 4.70 6.36
N GLU A 420 -3.37 5.71 5.87
CA GLU A 420 -1.94 5.89 6.10
C GLU A 420 -1.75 7.20 6.85
N THR A 421 -0.94 7.20 7.91
CA THR A 421 -0.58 8.39 8.67
C THR A 421 0.87 8.38 9.12
N THR A 422 1.49 9.55 9.19
CA THR A 422 2.80 9.77 9.82
C THR A 422 2.67 10.63 11.07
N PHE A 423 3.41 10.28 12.13
CA PHE A 423 3.35 10.99 13.40
C PHE A 423 4.69 10.90 14.15
N GLY A 424 4.79 11.61 15.28
CA GLY A 424 5.99 11.72 16.10
C GLY A 424 6.90 12.89 15.71
N LYS A 425 7.97 13.09 16.49
CA LYS A 425 8.95 14.14 16.22
C LYS A 425 9.59 13.87 14.86
N GLN A 426 9.57 14.85 13.97
CA GLN A 426 10.12 14.72 12.61
C GLN A 426 9.45 13.63 11.76
N ALA A 427 8.17 13.28 12.04
CA ALA A 427 7.41 12.28 11.28
C ALA A 427 8.11 10.90 11.20
N ASN A 428 8.75 10.49 12.28
CA ASN A 428 9.57 9.28 12.36
C ASN A 428 8.75 7.98 12.52
N HIS A 429 7.43 8.06 12.74
CA HIS A 429 6.52 6.91 12.73
C HIS A 429 5.59 6.98 11.53
N SER A 430 5.35 5.84 10.88
CA SER A 430 4.42 5.67 9.77
C SER A 430 3.51 4.48 10.07
N LEU A 431 2.20 4.71 10.15
CA LEU A 431 1.18 3.68 10.35
C LEU A 431 0.33 3.55 9.08
N SER A 432 0.18 2.33 8.59
CA SER A 432 -0.76 1.98 7.52
C SER A 432 -1.73 0.94 8.06
N THR A 433 -3.03 1.17 7.93
CA THR A 433 -4.09 0.27 8.40
C THR A 433 -5.10 0.05 7.29
N ASP A 434 -5.45 -1.19 7.04
CA ASP A 434 -6.44 -1.65 6.07
C ASP A 434 -7.46 -2.53 6.78
N ILE A 435 -8.74 -2.17 6.65
CA ILE A 435 -9.86 -2.94 7.18
C ILE A 435 -10.77 -3.28 6.01
N SER A 436 -11.12 -4.55 5.88
CA SER A 436 -11.98 -5.01 4.79
C SER A 436 -12.97 -6.08 5.20
N TYR A 437 -14.04 -6.16 4.41
CA TYR A 437 -15.03 -7.21 4.44
C TYR A 437 -15.07 -7.87 3.07
N LYS A 438 -14.93 -9.19 3.06
CA LYS A 438 -14.93 -10.04 1.87
C LYS A 438 -16.07 -11.05 1.97
N ARG A 439 -16.78 -11.30 0.88
CA ARG A 439 -17.82 -12.33 0.84
C ARG A 439 -17.90 -13.03 -0.52
N GLY A 440 -17.98 -14.36 -0.48
CA GLY A 440 -18.22 -15.17 -1.66
C GLY A 440 -19.70 -15.18 -2.10
N THR A 441 -19.92 -15.49 -3.35
CA THR A 441 -21.22 -15.48 -4.03
C THR A 441 -21.31 -16.65 -5.01
N ALA A 442 -22.47 -16.85 -5.63
CA ALA A 442 -22.67 -17.79 -6.73
C ALA A 442 -22.31 -17.21 -8.13
N ALA A 443 -21.76 -16.00 -8.19
CA ALA A 443 -21.47 -15.32 -9.45
C ALA A 443 -20.46 -16.10 -10.32
N PHE A 444 -20.48 -15.86 -11.63
CA PHE A 444 -19.58 -16.50 -12.61
C PHE A 444 -19.63 -18.04 -12.60
N ASN A 445 -20.79 -18.62 -12.29
CA ASN A 445 -20.98 -20.06 -12.10
C ASN A 445 -20.03 -20.63 -11.03
N ALA A 446 -19.91 -19.94 -9.90
CA ALA A 446 -19.19 -20.45 -8.73
C ALA A 446 -19.92 -21.67 -8.15
N LEU A 447 -19.16 -22.72 -7.87
CA LEU A 447 -19.69 -24.00 -7.40
C LEU A 447 -20.00 -23.93 -5.90
N PRO A 448 -21.04 -24.63 -5.41
CA PRO A 448 -21.15 -24.91 -3.98
C PRO A 448 -19.96 -25.76 -3.54
N SER A 449 -19.47 -25.54 -2.34
CA SER A 449 -18.34 -26.33 -1.82
C SER A 449 -18.85 -27.67 -1.29
N PRO A 450 -18.11 -28.79 -1.46
CA PRO A 450 -18.54 -30.08 -0.93
C PRO A 450 -18.83 -30.07 0.58
N GLU A 451 -18.08 -29.24 1.33
CA GLU A 451 -18.26 -29.04 2.78
C GLU A 451 -19.64 -28.45 3.15
N GLU A 452 -20.31 -27.75 2.22
CA GLU A 452 -21.65 -27.17 2.47
C GLU A 452 -22.71 -28.26 2.66
N LEU A 453 -22.49 -29.48 2.14
CA LEU A 453 -23.43 -30.60 2.30
C LEU A 453 -23.47 -31.15 3.73
N PHE A 454 -22.43 -30.88 4.52
CA PHE A 454 -22.25 -31.42 5.87
C PHE A 454 -22.19 -30.31 6.94
N ASP A 455 -22.45 -29.05 6.56
CA ASP A 455 -22.30 -27.88 7.44
C ASP A 455 -20.87 -27.71 7.99
N GLU A 456 -19.88 -28.17 7.23
CA GLU A 456 -18.47 -28.15 7.63
C GLU A 456 -17.73 -26.89 7.14
N GLY A 457 -18.36 -26.11 6.25
CA GLY A 457 -17.89 -24.80 5.84
C GLY A 457 -18.40 -24.37 4.48
N SER A 458 -18.30 -23.07 4.19
CA SER A 458 -18.71 -22.50 2.90
C SER A 458 -17.70 -21.51 2.34
N ALA A 459 -17.63 -21.43 1.01
CA ALA A 459 -16.86 -20.41 0.30
C ALA A 459 -17.59 -19.06 0.20
N ARG A 460 -18.83 -18.98 0.70
CA ARG A 460 -19.75 -17.82 0.58
C ARG A 460 -19.97 -17.07 1.89
N VAL A 461 -19.13 -17.36 2.88
CA VAL A 461 -19.10 -16.76 4.22
C VAL A 461 -18.54 -15.34 4.17
N GLY A 462 -18.99 -14.49 5.09
CA GLY A 462 -18.45 -13.15 5.31
C GLY A 462 -17.16 -13.21 6.13
N ILE A 463 -16.11 -12.53 5.67
CA ILE A 463 -14.80 -12.50 6.30
C ILE A 463 -14.40 -11.05 6.55
N TYR A 464 -14.19 -10.70 7.81
CA TYR A 464 -13.58 -9.44 8.21
C TYR A 464 -12.07 -9.61 8.30
N GLN A 465 -11.33 -8.67 7.72
CA GLN A 465 -9.87 -8.70 7.70
C GLN A 465 -9.30 -7.36 8.17
N LEU A 466 -8.23 -7.43 8.97
CA LEU A 466 -7.44 -6.29 9.42
C LEU A 466 -5.99 -6.52 9.02
N ASN A 467 -5.37 -5.57 8.34
CA ASN A 467 -3.93 -5.52 8.09
C ASN A 467 -3.40 -4.18 8.58
N SER A 468 -2.44 -4.18 9.50
CA SER A 468 -1.83 -2.97 10.02
C SER A 468 -0.31 -3.08 10.04
N ASN A 469 0.38 -2.05 9.56
CA ASN A 469 1.84 -1.97 9.55
C ASN A 469 2.29 -0.65 10.18
N LEU A 470 3.03 -0.74 11.28
CA LEU A 470 3.69 0.38 11.94
C LEU A 470 5.20 0.30 11.67
N THR A 471 5.75 1.31 11.00
CA THR A 471 7.19 1.47 10.81
C THR A 471 7.68 2.69 11.59
N SER A 472 8.65 2.48 12.47
CA SER A 472 9.29 3.52 13.28
C SER A 472 10.77 3.63 12.91
N ARG A 473 11.24 4.85 12.67
CA ARG A 473 12.64 5.14 12.37
C ARG A 473 13.27 5.87 13.55
N TYR A 474 14.47 5.43 13.92
CA TYR A 474 15.31 6.08 14.92
C TYR A 474 16.71 6.21 14.33
N ASP A 475 17.36 7.36 14.49
CA ASP A 475 18.71 7.60 14.00
C ASP A 475 19.66 7.97 15.15
N PRO A 476 19.90 7.08 16.15
CA PRO A 476 20.84 7.35 17.24
C PRO A 476 22.27 7.50 16.74
N ILE A 477 23.08 8.24 17.50
CA ILE A 477 24.51 8.38 17.30
C ILE A 477 25.23 7.54 18.36
N ILE A 478 26.02 6.55 17.93
CA ILE A 478 26.81 5.69 18.82
C ILE A 478 28.27 5.81 18.40
N GLY A 479 29.13 6.27 19.32
CA GLY A 479 30.56 6.46 19.03
C GLY A 479 30.83 7.40 17.85
N ASN A 480 30.12 8.53 17.80
CA ASN A 480 30.17 9.55 16.74
C ASN A 480 29.78 9.04 15.33
N LYS A 481 29.13 7.89 15.24
CA LYS A 481 28.64 7.33 13.99
C LYS A 481 27.12 7.15 14.03
N PRO A 482 26.40 7.50 12.95
CA PRO A 482 24.96 7.28 12.89
C PRO A 482 24.67 5.78 12.77
N LEU A 483 23.70 5.30 13.56
CA LEU A 483 23.14 3.96 13.45
C LEU A 483 21.63 4.08 13.18
N PRO A 484 21.20 4.25 11.91
CA PRO A 484 19.78 4.17 11.58
C PRO A 484 19.19 2.82 12.00
N ILE A 485 18.06 2.87 12.69
CA ILE A 485 17.28 1.73 13.16
C ILE A 485 15.87 1.87 12.59
N ILE A 486 15.40 0.84 11.89
CA ILE A 486 14.02 0.75 11.40
C ILE A 486 13.35 -0.40 12.14
N HIS A 487 12.30 -0.08 12.88
CA HIS A 487 11.46 -1.03 13.59
C HIS A 487 10.11 -1.15 12.86
N SER A 488 9.77 -2.35 12.41
CA SER A 488 8.52 -2.64 11.69
C SER A 488 7.68 -3.64 12.46
N THR A 489 6.42 -3.31 12.70
CA THR A 489 5.43 -4.19 13.30
C THR A 489 4.30 -4.43 12.30
N THR A 490 4.04 -5.68 11.95
CA THR A 490 2.89 -6.08 11.12
C THR A 490 1.89 -6.86 11.95
N LEU A 491 0.63 -6.45 11.92
CA LEU A 491 -0.51 -7.14 12.49
C LEU A 491 -1.44 -7.57 11.34
N LYS A 492 -1.77 -8.85 11.26
CA LYS A 492 -2.84 -9.38 10.39
C LYS A 492 -3.87 -10.09 11.24
N ALA A 493 -5.15 -9.87 10.99
CA ALA A 493 -6.22 -10.62 11.64
C ALA A 493 -7.33 -10.96 10.65
N GLN A 494 -7.95 -12.12 10.86
CA GLN A 494 -9.08 -12.62 10.09
C GLN A 494 -10.17 -13.10 11.06
N TYR A 495 -11.40 -12.70 10.80
CA TYR A 495 -12.59 -13.18 11.48
C TYR A 495 -13.67 -13.59 10.48
N ALA A 496 -14.04 -14.87 10.48
CA ALA A 496 -15.08 -15.45 9.64
C ALA A 496 -16.40 -15.53 10.43
N THR A 497 -17.49 -15.13 9.79
CA THR A 497 -18.83 -15.19 10.41
C THR A 497 -19.36 -16.61 10.55
N ASP A 498 -18.71 -17.58 9.89
CA ASP A 498 -19.08 -19.00 9.86
C ASP A 498 -17.86 -19.85 9.47
N SER A 499 -17.97 -21.18 9.47
CA SER A 499 -16.92 -22.12 9.07
C SER A 499 -16.51 -21.93 7.60
N LEU A 500 -15.20 -21.85 7.34
CA LEU A 500 -14.65 -21.59 6.01
C LEU A 500 -14.20 -22.87 5.31
N THR A 501 -14.26 -22.85 3.98
CA THR A 501 -13.53 -23.83 3.18
C THR A 501 -12.01 -23.65 3.34
N PRO A 502 -11.21 -24.72 3.23
CA PRO A 502 -9.77 -24.66 3.52
C PRO A 502 -8.98 -23.61 2.71
N ASP A 503 -9.41 -23.28 1.49
CA ASP A 503 -8.76 -22.28 0.64
C ASP A 503 -8.97 -20.83 1.11
N LEU A 504 -9.91 -20.59 2.03
CA LEU A 504 -10.21 -19.28 2.64
C LEU A 504 -9.71 -19.15 4.08
N LYS A 505 -9.33 -20.26 4.72
CA LYS A 505 -8.77 -20.28 6.07
C LYS A 505 -7.47 -19.50 6.14
N MET A 506 -7.22 -18.84 7.26
CA MET A 506 -5.93 -18.22 7.56
C MET A 506 -4.92 -19.33 7.86
N ALA A 507 -3.70 -19.22 7.35
CA ALA A 507 -2.63 -20.18 7.60
C ALA A 507 -1.42 -19.50 8.25
N ILE A 508 -0.78 -20.18 9.21
CA ILE A 508 0.42 -19.73 9.92
C ILE A 508 1.49 -20.83 9.93
N GLY A 509 2.77 -20.42 9.94
CA GLY A 509 3.94 -21.30 9.92
C GLY A 509 4.64 -21.28 8.56
N GLY A 510 5.58 -20.35 8.37
CA GLY A 510 6.30 -20.20 7.10
C GLY A 510 6.87 -18.79 6.89
N ARG A 511 7.66 -18.61 5.84
CA ARG A 511 8.40 -17.36 5.53
C ARG A 511 7.56 -16.09 5.55
N TYR A 512 6.33 -16.15 5.03
CA TYR A 512 5.44 -15.00 4.90
C TYR A 512 4.51 -14.79 6.10
N THR A 513 4.54 -15.70 7.08
CA THR A 513 3.68 -15.69 8.27
C THR A 513 4.53 -15.70 9.54
N VAL A 514 4.67 -16.86 10.20
CA VAL A 514 5.51 -17.03 11.38
C VAL A 514 6.84 -17.65 10.94
N ARG A 515 7.93 -16.88 10.94
CA ARG A 515 9.29 -17.39 10.70
C ARG A 515 9.74 -18.27 11.87
N GLY A 516 10.65 -19.21 11.62
CA GLY A 516 10.98 -20.32 12.52
C GLY A 516 10.45 -21.67 12.03
N PHE A 517 9.57 -21.65 11.04
CA PHE A 517 8.97 -22.81 10.38
C PHE A 517 9.24 -22.75 8.88
N ASP A 518 9.48 -23.90 8.26
CA ASP A 518 9.90 -24.00 6.86
C ASP A 518 8.75 -23.91 5.84
N GLY A 519 7.50 -23.96 6.31
CA GLY A 519 6.31 -23.92 5.47
C GLY A 519 5.91 -25.26 4.86
N GLU A 520 6.62 -26.36 5.18
CA GLU A 520 6.20 -27.71 4.76
C GLU A 520 4.95 -28.18 5.51
N ARG A 521 4.73 -27.62 6.71
CA ARG A 521 3.50 -27.76 7.50
C ARG A 521 3.04 -26.38 7.95
N SER A 522 1.73 -26.16 7.96
CA SER A 522 1.10 -24.96 8.49
C SER A 522 -0.09 -25.33 9.37
N LEU A 523 -0.38 -24.48 10.36
CA LEU A 523 -1.66 -24.52 11.04
C LEU A 523 -2.64 -23.65 10.25
N SER A 524 -3.88 -24.08 10.08
CA SER A 524 -4.89 -23.30 9.35
C SER A 524 -6.28 -23.41 9.97
N ALA A 525 -6.97 -22.29 10.10
CA ALA A 525 -8.31 -22.21 10.67
C ALA A 525 -9.09 -20.97 10.17
N ASP A 526 -10.38 -20.90 10.51
CA ASP A 526 -11.29 -19.85 10.01
C ASP A 526 -10.88 -18.45 10.47
N ASN A 527 -10.49 -18.34 11.74
CA ASN A 527 -10.12 -17.10 12.42
C ASN A 527 -8.65 -17.14 12.81
N GLY A 528 -8.00 -15.98 12.85
CA GLY A 528 -6.64 -15.91 13.34
C GLY A 528 -6.09 -14.50 13.47
N ILE A 529 -4.97 -14.41 14.17
CA ILE A 529 -4.16 -13.22 14.36
C ILE A 529 -2.69 -13.58 14.16
N LEU A 530 -1.95 -12.70 13.50
CA LEU A 530 -0.52 -12.81 13.25
C LEU A 530 0.13 -11.47 13.58
N VAL A 531 1.15 -11.51 14.42
CA VAL A 531 2.00 -10.36 14.75
C VAL A 531 3.42 -10.68 14.33
N ARG A 532 4.05 -9.77 13.58
CA ARG A 532 5.43 -9.86 13.13
C ARG A 532 6.19 -8.60 13.56
N GLN A 533 7.36 -8.77 14.14
CA GLN A 533 8.22 -7.71 14.63
C GLN A 533 9.58 -7.83 13.98
N ASP A 534 10.03 -6.81 13.26
CA ASP A 534 11.34 -6.73 12.58
C ASP A 534 12.09 -5.49 13.05
N ILE A 535 13.32 -5.64 13.54
CA ILE A 535 14.21 -4.54 13.89
C ILE A 535 15.44 -4.64 12.99
N SER A 536 15.64 -3.63 12.14
CA SER A 536 16.74 -3.55 11.18
C SER A 536 17.72 -2.45 11.58
N PHE A 537 18.99 -2.81 11.70
CA PHE A 537 20.09 -1.91 12.03
C PHE A 537 20.95 -1.67 10.78
N TYR A 538 21.25 -0.41 10.47
CA TYR A 538 22.07 -0.03 9.31
C TYR A 538 23.43 0.51 9.77
N PRO A 539 24.36 -0.35 10.19
CA PRO A 539 25.60 0.12 10.76
C PRO A 539 26.49 0.78 9.70
N SER A 540 27.18 1.86 10.08
CA SER A 540 27.99 2.66 9.14
C SER A 540 29.20 1.90 8.58
N PHE A 541 29.64 0.79 9.20
CA PHE A 541 30.71 -0.05 8.66
C PHE A 541 30.26 -0.85 7.43
N LEU A 542 28.97 -1.16 7.31
CA LEU A 542 28.38 -1.75 6.09
C LEU A 542 27.93 -0.65 5.11
N ASN A 543 27.55 0.52 5.63
CA ASN A 543 26.97 1.62 4.88
C ASN A 543 27.90 2.84 4.85
N LYS A 544 29.11 2.69 4.28
CA LYS A 544 30.01 3.84 4.14
C LYS A 544 29.36 4.87 3.21
N GLN A 545 28.88 5.97 3.80
CA GLN A 545 28.58 7.16 3.02
C GLN A 545 29.90 7.73 2.51
N SER A 546 30.05 7.84 1.18
CA SER A 546 31.11 8.65 0.59
C SER A 546 30.83 10.10 0.96
N ALA A 547 31.44 10.57 2.05
CA ALA A 547 31.42 11.97 2.45
C ALA A 547 32.26 12.76 1.42
N ASN A 548 31.65 13.19 0.33
CA ASN A 548 32.26 14.21 -0.51
C ASN A 548 32.07 15.55 0.21
N ASN A 549 33.02 15.88 1.08
CA ASN A 549 33.22 17.21 1.62
C ASN A 549 33.67 18.17 0.50
N HIS A 550 32.75 18.60 -0.36
CA HIS A 550 32.91 19.86 -1.10
C HIS A 550 31.55 20.37 -1.60
N SER A 551 30.87 21.12 -0.72
CA SER A 551 29.76 21.99 -1.13
C SER A 551 30.36 23.34 -1.54
N THR A 552 30.73 23.47 -2.80
CA THR A 552 30.84 24.75 -3.48
C THR A 552 30.17 24.64 -4.84
N THR A 553 29.26 25.57 -5.06
CA THR A 553 28.46 25.94 -6.22
C THR A 553 28.97 25.44 -7.58
N ILE A 554 28.01 24.98 -8.42
CA ILE A 554 28.00 24.86 -9.91
C ILE A 554 27.75 23.43 -10.44
N ASN A 555 26.65 23.28 -11.20
CA ASN A 555 26.25 22.19 -12.12
C ASN A 555 26.04 20.77 -11.55
N GLN A 556 24.81 20.51 -11.08
CA GLN A 556 24.28 19.17 -10.75
C GLN A 556 24.00 18.29 -11.99
N ASN A 557 25.02 17.94 -12.76
CA ASN A 557 24.91 16.88 -13.76
C ASN A 557 26.06 15.89 -13.58
N ASN A 558 25.79 14.75 -12.94
CA ASN A 558 26.65 13.55 -12.80
C ASN A 558 27.58 13.44 -11.58
N ILE A 559 27.08 13.62 -10.35
CA ILE A 559 27.70 12.93 -9.19
C ILE A 559 26.86 11.68 -8.90
N ARG A 560 27.14 10.60 -9.64
CA ARG A 560 26.48 9.30 -9.44
C ARG A 560 27.24 8.57 -8.33
N ASN A 561 26.78 8.66 -7.09
CA ASN A 561 27.32 7.84 -6.02
C ASN A 561 26.68 6.46 -6.07
N SER A 562 27.45 5.40 -5.83
CA SER A 562 26.89 4.06 -5.60
C SER A 562 25.94 4.13 -4.41
N GLN A 563 24.72 3.65 -4.60
CA GLN A 563 23.73 3.53 -3.53
C GLN A 563 23.79 2.11 -2.99
N ALA A 564 24.40 1.96 -1.82
CA ALA A 564 24.47 0.71 -1.08
C ALA A 564 23.75 0.90 0.26
N SER A 565 22.86 -0.03 0.59
CA SER A 565 22.20 -0.07 1.89
C SER A 565 22.13 -1.50 2.38
N HIS A 566 22.75 -1.77 3.52
CA HIS A 566 22.87 -3.09 4.14
C HIS A 566 22.42 -3.02 5.59
N ALA A 567 21.58 -3.96 5.99
CA ALA A 567 21.07 -4.07 7.34
C ALA A 567 21.34 -5.46 7.92
N ILE A 568 21.65 -5.47 9.21
CA ILE A 568 21.49 -6.65 10.06
C ILE A 568 20.13 -6.51 10.72
N TYR A 569 19.31 -7.55 10.72
CA TYR A 569 17.98 -7.48 11.30
C TYR A 569 17.66 -8.70 12.13
N LEU A 570 16.79 -8.52 13.12
CA LEU A 570 16.31 -9.57 14.00
C LEU A 570 14.86 -9.32 14.35
N GLY A 571 14.19 -10.34 14.85
CA GLY A 571 12.80 -10.18 15.22
C GLY A 571 12.13 -11.44 15.73
N MET A 572 10.83 -11.29 15.98
CA MET A 572 9.96 -12.33 16.51
C MET A 572 8.61 -12.26 15.80
N ASP A 573 8.08 -13.44 15.49
CA ASP A 573 6.74 -13.59 14.93
C ASP A 573 5.92 -14.51 15.84
N ALA A 574 4.63 -14.21 15.97
CA ALA A 574 3.68 -15.05 16.69
C ALA A 574 2.33 -15.06 15.97
N GLY A 575 1.71 -16.23 15.90
CA GLY A 575 0.40 -16.43 15.31
C GLY A 575 -0.49 -17.28 16.21
N TYR A 576 -1.78 -16.97 16.20
CA TYR A 576 -2.84 -17.77 16.82
C TYR A 576 -3.99 -17.95 15.84
N ILE A 577 -4.58 -19.15 15.81
CA ILE A 577 -5.70 -19.49 14.94
C ILE A 577 -6.75 -20.32 15.68
N THR A 578 -8.01 -20.23 15.26
CA THR A 578 -9.12 -21.05 15.78
C THR A 578 -10.20 -21.21 14.71
N ASN A 579 -10.85 -22.37 14.67
CA ASN A 579 -12.05 -22.54 13.85
C ASN A 579 -13.23 -21.78 14.46
N HIS A 580 -14.21 -21.46 13.61
CA HIS A 580 -15.48 -20.87 14.00
C HIS A 580 -16.26 -21.86 14.87
N ASP A 581 -16.47 -23.08 14.35
CA ASP A 581 -16.88 -24.20 15.16
C ASP A 581 -15.71 -24.66 16.05
N LYS A 582 -15.85 -24.40 17.36
CA LYS A 582 -14.80 -24.72 18.33
C LYS A 582 -14.60 -26.21 18.52
N SER A 583 -15.58 -27.06 18.20
CA SER A 583 -15.42 -28.52 18.30
C SER A 583 -14.35 -29.03 17.31
N GLN A 584 -14.24 -28.38 16.15
CA GLN A 584 -13.21 -28.69 15.15
C GLN A 584 -11.79 -28.29 15.57
N ASN A 585 -11.61 -27.55 16.67
CA ASN A 585 -10.28 -27.24 17.18
C ASN A 585 -9.53 -28.47 17.70
N GLU A 586 -10.25 -29.53 18.10
CA GLU A 586 -9.64 -30.80 18.50
C GLU A 586 -8.95 -31.52 17.33
N LEU A 587 -9.29 -31.14 16.09
CA LEU A 587 -8.66 -31.64 14.87
C LEU A 587 -7.36 -30.89 14.52
N LEU A 588 -7.10 -29.75 15.15
CA LEU A 588 -5.86 -29.00 14.97
C LEU A 588 -4.77 -29.59 15.86
N LEU A 589 -3.56 -29.76 15.31
CA LEU A 589 -2.40 -30.17 16.11
C LEU A 589 -2.09 -29.18 17.25
N GLY A 590 -2.45 -27.91 17.02
CA GLY A 590 -2.53 -26.87 18.03
C GLY A 590 -2.96 -25.56 17.40
N GLN A 591 -2.97 -24.49 18.18
CA GLN A 591 -3.58 -23.22 17.79
C GLN A 591 -2.60 -22.04 17.71
N HIS A 592 -1.34 -22.23 18.10
CA HIS A 592 -0.36 -21.15 18.16
C HIS A 592 0.99 -21.57 17.62
N LEU A 593 1.71 -20.60 17.05
CA LEU A 593 3.11 -20.74 16.67
C LEU A 593 3.85 -19.45 17.05
N ALA A 594 5.09 -19.57 17.52
CA ALA A 594 5.98 -18.45 17.72
C ALA A 594 7.39 -18.81 17.25
N GLY A 595 8.09 -17.84 16.66
CA GLY A 595 9.47 -18.03 16.23
C GLY A 595 10.27 -16.75 16.26
N ALA A 596 11.59 -16.91 16.29
CA ALA A 596 12.56 -15.82 16.29
C ALA A 596 13.55 -15.98 15.15
N PHE A 597 14.09 -14.88 14.66
CA PHE A 597 15.00 -14.89 13.52
C PHE A 597 16.06 -13.80 13.60
N ILE A 598 17.16 -14.02 12.89
CA ILE A 598 18.21 -13.05 12.62
C ILE A 598 18.64 -13.19 11.16
N GLY A 599 18.94 -12.07 10.51
CA GLY A 599 19.31 -12.06 9.11
C GLY A 599 20.09 -10.83 8.69
N ILE A 600 20.48 -10.84 7.42
CA ILE A 600 21.11 -9.74 6.72
C ILE A 600 20.33 -9.47 5.44
N LYS A 601 20.13 -8.20 5.12
CA LYS A 601 19.50 -7.79 3.87
C LYS A 601 20.19 -6.57 3.31
N GLY A 602 20.12 -6.38 2.02
CA GLY A 602 20.60 -5.15 1.44
C GLY A 602 20.35 -5.02 -0.04
N HIS A 603 20.66 -3.84 -0.55
CA HIS A 603 20.69 -3.57 -1.97
C HIS A 603 21.97 -2.83 -2.35
N TYR A 604 22.35 -2.99 -3.61
CA TYR A 604 23.52 -2.36 -4.21
C TYR A 604 23.21 -1.97 -5.65
N THR A 605 23.28 -0.67 -5.91
CA THR A 605 23.21 -0.12 -7.26
C THR A 605 24.62 0.33 -7.67
N PRO A 606 25.30 -0.40 -8.56
CA PRO A 606 26.65 -0.06 -8.98
C PRO A 606 26.70 1.29 -9.69
N ASN A 607 27.75 2.06 -9.39
CA ASN A 607 28.03 3.31 -10.08
C ASN A 607 28.60 3.01 -11.48
N THR A 608 27.71 2.86 -12.46
CA THR A 608 28.09 2.64 -13.86
C THR A 608 27.35 3.61 -14.77
N ASN A 609 27.76 3.64 -16.05
CA ASN A 609 27.05 4.37 -17.10
C ASN A 609 25.59 3.87 -17.28
N ASN A 610 25.24 2.70 -16.72
CA ASN A 610 23.90 2.14 -16.67
C ASN A 610 23.35 2.15 -15.22
N PRO A 611 22.78 3.27 -14.74
CA PRO A 611 22.29 3.42 -13.36
C PRO A 611 21.03 2.60 -13.07
N TYR A 612 20.56 1.79 -14.02
CA TYR A 612 19.30 1.05 -13.91
C TYR A 612 19.46 -0.35 -13.32
N LEU A 613 20.68 -0.90 -13.32
CA LEU A 613 20.96 -2.20 -12.72
C LEU A 613 21.08 -2.06 -11.20
N SER A 614 20.29 -2.82 -10.45
CA SER A 614 20.35 -2.88 -8.99
C SER A 614 20.24 -4.33 -8.52
N PHE A 615 20.99 -4.68 -7.49
CA PHE A 615 20.99 -6.00 -6.88
C PHE A 615 20.42 -5.92 -5.47
N ASN A 616 19.68 -6.93 -5.04
CA ASN A 616 19.20 -7.05 -3.67
C ASN A 616 19.39 -8.48 -3.15
N TYR A 617 19.50 -8.61 -1.83
CA TYR A 617 19.55 -9.89 -1.14
C TYR A 617 18.85 -9.81 0.22
N ASP A 618 18.32 -10.94 0.65
CA ASP A 618 17.81 -11.20 2.00
C ASP A 618 18.19 -12.63 2.40
N ILE A 619 18.90 -12.79 3.51
CA ILE A 619 19.36 -14.07 4.03
C ILE A 619 19.06 -14.07 5.52
N PHE A 620 18.34 -15.07 6.00
CA PHE A 620 18.05 -15.21 7.43
C PHE A 620 18.13 -16.65 7.90
N THR A 621 18.30 -16.80 9.21
CA THR A 621 18.06 -18.04 9.94
C THR A 621 17.06 -17.79 11.05
N SER A 622 16.27 -18.80 11.37
CA SER A 622 15.15 -18.71 12.29
C SER A 622 14.95 -20.01 13.05
N LYS A 623 14.33 -19.91 14.22
CA LYS A 623 14.06 -21.03 15.12
C LYS A 623 12.66 -20.91 15.71
N ALA A 624 11.96 -22.04 15.80
CA ALA A 624 10.71 -22.13 16.54
C ALA A 624 10.97 -21.89 18.04
N ILE A 625 10.16 -21.02 18.63
CA ILE A 625 10.20 -20.67 20.07
C ILE A 625 9.06 -21.36 20.80
N SER A 626 7.89 -21.45 20.19
CA SER A 626 6.73 -22.17 20.72
C SER A 626 5.99 -22.84 19.57
N GLU A 627 5.74 -24.13 19.72
CA GLU A 627 4.96 -24.92 18.77
C GLU A 627 4.25 -26.09 19.48
N PRO A 628 3.17 -26.62 18.91
CA PRO A 628 2.53 -27.83 19.41
C PRO A 628 3.44 -29.06 19.27
N ALA A 629 3.26 -30.04 20.16
CA ALA A 629 4.04 -31.27 20.11
C ALA A 629 3.87 -31.98 18.75
N GLY A 630 5.00 -32.32 18.12
CA GLY A 630 5.02 -33.02 16.82
C GLY A 630 4.77 -32.14 15.59
N PHE A 631 4.73 -30.81 15.74
CA PHE A 631 4.51 -29.89 14.61
C PHE A 631 5.71 -29.85 13.66
N SER A 632 6.87 -29.36 14.11
CA SER A 632 8.15 -29.37 13.38
C SER A 632 9.09 -30.45 13.91
N ASN A 633 9.98 -30.92 13.03
CA ASN A 633 11.13 -31.76 13.40
C ASN A 633 12.48 -31.04 13.18
N LYS A 634 12.45 -29.74 12.90
CA LYS A 634 13.63 -28.92 12.60
C LYS A 634 13.92 -27.92 13.71
N ASP A 635 15.17 -27.92 14.18
CA ASP A 635 15.64 -26.93 15.14
C ASP A 635 15.90 -25.55 14.52
N TRP A 636 16.27 -25.51 13.24
CA TRP A 636 16.63 -24.28 12.53
C TRP A 636 16.08 -24.29 11.09
N VAL A 637 15.65 -23.12 10.63
CA VAL A 637 15.16 -22.87 9.28
C VAL A 637 15.84 -21.63 8.73
N SER A 638 16.48 -21.76 7.57
CA SER A 638 17.09 -20.65 6.85
C SER A 638 16.29 -20.28 5.61
N GLY A 639 16.42 -19.03 5.17
CA GLY A 639 15.88 -18.55 3.91
C GLY A 639 16.84 -17.63 3.18
N VAL A 640 16.82 -17.70 1.85
CA VAL A 640 17.60 -16.88 0.94
C VAL A 640 16.67 -16.31 -0.13
N SER A 641 16.91 -15.06 -0.50
CA SER A 641 16.29 -14.39 -1.64
C SER A 641 17.34 -13.47 -2.27
N LEU A 642 17.52 -13.59 -3.57
CA LEU A 642 18.44 -12.80 -4.38
C LEU A 642 17.66 -12.18 -5.52
N GLY A 643 17.88 -10.90 -5.79
CA GLY A 643 17.18 -10.17 -6.84
C GLY A 643 18.09 -9.26 -7.63
N MET A 644 17.72 -9.04 -8.88
CA MET A 644 18.35 -8.12 -9.81
C MET A 644 17.24 -7.39 -10.56
N SER A 645 17.25 -6.06 -10.56
CA SER A 645 16.35 -5.22 -11.38
C SER A 645 17.17 -4.42 -12.39
N PHE A 646 16.66 -4.20 -13.59
CA PHE A 646 17.36 -3.48 -14.65
C PHE A 646 16.44 -2.68 -15.54
#